data_AF-A0A523XP40-F1
#
_entry.id   AF-A0A523XP40-F1
#
_cell.length_a   1.000
_cell.length_b   1.000
_cell.length_c   1.000
_cell.angle_alpha   90.00
_cell.angle_beta   90.00
_cell.angle_gamma   90.00
#
_symmetry.space_group_name_H-M   'P 1'
#
loop_
_entity.id
_entity.type
_entity.pdbx_description
1 polymer ?
#
loop_
_entity_poly.entity_id
_entity_poly.type
_entity_poly.pdbx_seq_one_letter_code
_entity_poly.pdbx_strand_id
1 'polypeptide(L)'
;MNSNILVIGGGISGIEAALSLGEQGYKIILVEKTPSVGGRMAQLDKTFPTLDCSICILAPKMVEVSRHPNVELLTYSEIQEVTGEAGNFNVKVLKKSRYVDWDVCTGCGQCMEKCPMKKIPSEFEEGMGNRTAIYIPFPQAVPRKAVIDAEKCLYLTKDACKLCEKECEAGAINWEMKDEIVEYNVASIICATGYDQLDPSVLDRYHYGEYPNVITAMQYERLLSASGPTEGELLRPSDKEHAHNIGFVSCVGSRNMDLCSYCSKFCCMYQTKEGVVTREHAPDTNVTIFFNDTRVIGKNQEEFIERAKEEYGLVYYRGIPGDIRENPENHNLYVKHANLDTGDVEVSEFDLVVLANAVTPRKDAKQLARILGIEQNELGFFKTKDSTEDLRSTREGIYVTGSCQSPDDIANSVAKAGGAAVLAATHAVPLSGEETKIELPPLKPVNPKDDPRVGVFICRCGINIAGYMDVPTLVDYAKTLPNVVYTMENKYSCSQLTQDIIKEKIEELNLNRVVVAACTPRTHEPLFQKTIREAGLNEYLFNFVSIRELDSWVHMNDNPKATDKAKDLIRMGVARVAAQKAELKIKGDVVPEALVVGGGIAGMSAALEIANKGFKVHLVEKDDKLGGQLNLIYKINFDRIDSKEFLDAKLKEFKNQKNIIVYLNSEVDDVKGSIGDFKIRVKDNAEGKDTNLNVGTIITATGAYEYKPEGWYHYGENNNVMTQLELSEKLRNNELKDGETLVFIHCVGSRQPEGGNGVTYCSLICCSESIRHALYVRETYPNSSIYVLYRDIRVGTDEELFYWKARENVNYIRFNDYPTVDVNNGKLNVIVKDILTQTDLTIEADKVVLSTPLIPHDTQKLGEMIKCARDQNGYFLEAHIKLRPVDFATDGIYLAGTCHGPKGIGDSISQGRGAAAHALIPLISGEVQNEPLVSNVDPALCIACQKCEEVCNFGAIGVNFDNDILVSESNPLLCKGCGDCSAACPAGAITMSHFADNQIYPMIREAVRGEFVDERPRIVAFLCNWCSYAGADTCGVSRFQYPTNIRPIRVMCTGRIPKSFILQAFLEGADGVFVGGCHIGDCHYIEGNYDMLQRYNELKDILESVGINSDRYRLEWISASEGKRFSQVVTEFVNQIKELGSLPKTGDKIEKKEKAKEGA
;
A
#
# COMPACT_ATOMS: atom_id res chain seq x y z
N MET A 1 -16.63 -32.43 5.58
CA MET A 1 -15.78 -31.71 4.60
C MET A 1 -14.49 -31.36 5.31
N ASN A 2 -13.37 -31.35 4.59
CA ASN A 2 -12.08 -31.00 5.17
C ASN A 2 -12.00 -29.47 5.38
N SER A 3 -11.37 -29.04 6.48
CA SER A 3 -11.15 -27.63 6.82
C SER A 3 -9.81 -27.09 6.34
N ASN A 4 -8.90 -27.96 5.91
CA ASN A 4 -7.54 -27.60 5.53
C ASN A 4 -7.47 -27.07 4.11
N ILE A 5 -6.78 -25.95 3.91
CA ILE A 5 -6.46 -25.39 2.60
C ILE A 5 -4.94 -25.28 2.48
N LEU A 6 -4.40 -25.71 1.34
CA LEU A 6 -2.97 -25.60 1.05
C LEU A 6 -2.69 -24.32 0.27
N VAL A 7 -1.68 -23.55 0.70
CA VAL A 7 -1.09 -22.46 -0.07
C VAL A 7 0.37 -22.79 -0.38
N ILE A 8 0.75 -22.70 -1.66
CA ILE A 8 2.09 -23.02 -2.14
C ILE A 8 2.80 -21.73 -2.55
N GLY A 9 3.82 -21.35 -1.80
CA GLY A 9 4.61 -20.13 -1.99
C GLY A 9 4.31 -19.07 -0.94
N GLY A 10 5.30 -18.73 -0.12
CA GLY A 10 5.25 -17.74 0.94
C GLY A 10 5.65 -16.32 0.49
N GLY A 11 5.41 -15.96 -0.76
CA GLY A 11 5.50 -14.56 -1.20
C GLY A 11 4.30 -13.74 -0.74
N ILE A 12 4.30 -12.42 -0.98
CA ILE A 12 3.22 -11.52 -0.52
C ILE A 12 1.81 -12.01 -0.89
N SER A 13 1.62 -12.57 -2.08
CA SER A 13 0.32 -13.10 -2.52
C SER A 13 -0.11 -14.35 -1.74
N GLY A 14 0.82 -15.28 -1.46
CA GLY A 14 0.51 -16.46 -0.65
C GLY A 14 0.34 -16.14 0.84
N ILE A 15 1.10 -15.17 1.35
CA ILE A 15 0.91 -14.64 2.71
C ILE A 15 -0.49 -14.04 2.83
N GLU A 16 -0.90 -13.20 1.89
CA GLU A 16 -2.23 -12.58 1.89
C GLU A 16 -3.35 -13.63 1.83
N ALA A 17 -3.25 -14.60 0.93
CA ALA A 17 -4.24 -15.67 0.82
C ALA A 17 -4.36 -16.48 2.11
N ALA A 18 -3.22 -16.78 2.76
CA ALA A 18 -3.19 -17.51 4.03
C ALA A 18 -3.81 -16.70 5.18
N LEU A 19 -3.52 -15.40 5.27
CA LEU A 19 -4.08 -14.51 6.29
C LEU A 19 -5.59 -14.34 6.10
N SER A 20 -6.03 -13.97 4.90
CA SER A 20 -7.46 -13.83 4.54
C SER A 20 -8.27 -15.08 4.91
N LEU A 21 -7.78 -16.28 4.58
CA LEU A 21 -8.44 -17.54 4.94
C LEU A 21 -8.35 -17.86 6.44
N GLY A 22 -7.20 -17.59 7.06
CA GLY A 22 -6.98 -17.82 8.48
C GLY A 22 -7.93 -16.99 9.35
N GLU A 23 -8.14 -15.72 8.99
CA GLU A 23 -9.05 -14.78 9.65
C GLU A 23 -10.53 -15.15 9.47
N GLN A 24 -10.89 -15.78 8.34
CA GLN A 24 -12.21 -16.39 8.14
C GLN A 24 -12.39 -17.73 8.90
N GLY A 25 -11.36 -18.19 9.61
CA GLY A 25 -11.42 -19.39 10.45
C GLY A 25 -11.07 -20.70 9.74
N TYR A 26 -10.40 -20.70 8.60
CA TYR A 26 -9.96 -21.94 7.94
C TYR A 26 -8.54 -22.35 8.39
N LYS A 27 -8.26 -23.66 8.45
CA LYS A 27 -6.91 -24.17 8.73
C LYS A 27 -6.07 -24.09 7.47
N ILE A 28 -4.91 -23.44 7.53
CA ILE A 28 -4.04 -23.22 6.38
C ILE A 28 -2.73 -23.94 6.57
N ILE A 29 -2.31 -24.65 5.52
CA ILE A 29 -0.95 -25.19 5.40
C ILE A 29 -0.23 -24.30 4.39
N LEU A 30 0.71 -23.47 4.84
CA LEU A 30 1.49 -22.59 3.97
C LEU A 30 2.87 -23.19 3.74
N VAL A 31 3.13 -23.67 2.53
CA VAL A 31 4.42 -24.29 2.15
C VAL A 31 5.30 -23.28 1.43
N GLU A 32 6.50 -23.06 1.95
CA GLU A 32 7.50 -22.17 1.36
C GLU A 32 8.81 -22.93 1.10
N LYS A 33 9.30 -22.83 -0.13
CA LYS A 33 10.46 -23.58 -0.62
C LYS A 33 11.76 -23.15 0.03
N THR A 34 11.93 -21.84 0.23
CA THR A 34 13.11 -21.25 0.85
C THR A 34 12.98 -21.26 2.38
N PRO A 35 14.06 -20.99 3.14
CA PRO A 35 13.99 -21.03 4.61
C PRO A 35 13.08 -19.96 5.24
N SER A 36 12.67 -18.94 4.48
CA SER A 36 11.88 -17.80 4.96
C SER A 36 10.75 -17.46 4.00
N VAL A 37 9.62 -17.00 4.54
CA VAL A 37 8.61 -16.29 3.75
C VAL A 37 9.11 -14.90 3.35
N GLY A 38 8.39 -14.24 2.44
CA GLY A 38 8.63 -12.88 1.94
C GLY A 38 8.78 -12.80 0.42
N GLY A 39 9.29 -13.86 -0.21
CA GLY A 39 9.50 -13.92 -1.66
C GLY A 39 10.37 -12.78 -2.21
N ARG A 40 10.19 -12.44 -3.49
CA ARG A 40 10.94 -11.36 -4.16
C ARG A 40 10.72 -9.98 -3.53
N MET A 41 9.56 -9.73 -2.91
CA MET A 41 9.25 -8.44 -2.27
C MET A 41 10.21 -8.15 -1.11
N ALA A 42 10.70 -9.17 -0.39
CA ALA A 42 11.68 -8.98 0.67
C ALA A 42 13.07 -8.55 0.17
N GLN A 43 13.40 -8.82 -1.11
CA GLN A 43 14.67 -8.41 -1.71
C GLN A 43 14.68 -6.94 -2.13
N LEU A 44 13.51 -6.33 -2.34
CA LEU A 44 13.39 -4.93 -2.75
C LEU A 44 13.83 -3.99 -1.61
N ASP A 45 14.38 -2.82 -1.92
CA ASP A 45 14.58 -1.76 -0.92
C ASP A 45 13.26 -1.03 -0.65
N LYS A 46 12.68 -0.47 -1.72
CA LYS A 46 11.43 0.28 -1.71
C LYS A 46 10.43 -0.24 -2.74
N THR A 47 9.18 0.19 -2.62
CA THR A 47 8.07 -0.18 -3.51
C THR A 47 7.44 1.04 -4.17
N PHE A 48 7.19 0.99 -5.48
CA PHE A 48 6.54 2.07 -6.23
C PHE A 48 5.00 1.99 -6.10
N PRO A 49 4.24 3.09 -6.28
CA PRO A 49 4.70 4.46 -6.47
C PRO A 49 4.92 5.20 -5.12
N THR A 50 4.64 4.55 -4.00
CA THR A 50 4.66 5.18 -2.67
C THR A 50 6.07 5.41 -2.12
N LEU A 51 7.06 4.68 -2.62
CA LEU A 51 8.44 4.64 -2.09
C LEU A 51 8.53 4.08 -0.66
N ASP A 52 7.52 3.33 -0.22
CA ASP A 52 7.57 2.64 1.06
C ASP A 52 8.70 1.61 1.06
N CYS A 53 9.45 1.55 2.16
CA CYS A 53 10.41 0.47 2.39
C CYS A 53 9.67 -0.88 2.37
N SER A 54 10.11 -1.80 1.50
CA SER A 54 9.43 -3.07 1.25
C SER A 54 9.28 -3.89 2.53
N ILE A 55 10.35 -3.97 3.34
CA ILE A 55 10.41 -4.71 4.59
C ILE A 55 9.50 -4.08 5.64
N CYS A 56 9.35 -2.76 5.65
CA CYS A 56 8.47 -2.07 6.61
C CYS A 56 7.00 -2.46 6.41
N ILE A 57 6.59 -2.75 5.18
CA ILE A 57 5.22 -3.14 4.87
C ILE A 57 5.04 -4.67 4.82
N LEU A 58 6.08 -5.42 4.45
CA LEU A 58 6.04 -6.89 4.32
C LEU A 58 6.31 -7.62 5.64
N ALA A 59 7.30 -7.19 6.42
CA ALA A 59 7.70 -7.90 7.64
C ALA A 59 6.56 -8.04 8.66
N PRO A 60 5.66 -7.04 8.86
CA PRO A 60 4.49 -7.22 9.70
C PRO A 60 3.62 -8.40 9.24
N LYS A 61 3.31 -8.50 7.94
CA LYS A 61 2.53 -9.62 7.38
C LYS A 61 3.27 -10.96 7.49
N MET A 62 4.59 -10.97 7.33
CA MET A 62 5.41 -12.17 7.52
C MET A 62 5.34 -12.67 8.98
N VAL A 63 5.47 -11.76 9.95
CA VAL A 63 5.35 -12.10 11.37
C VAL A 63 3.93 -12.54 11.69
N GLU A 64 2.93 -11.83 11.18
CA GLU A 64 1.52 -12.14 11.37
C GLU A 64 1.17 -13.54 10.89
N VAL A 65 1.53 -13.91 9.65
CA VAL A 65 1.24 -15.25 9.11
C VAL A 65 1.97 -16.35 9.86
N SER A 66 3.19 -16.09 10.35
CA SER A 66 3.96 -17.06 11.13
C SER A 66 3.41 -17.29 12.55
N ARG A 67 2.65 -16.32 13.09
CA ARG A 67 2.05 -16.36 14.42
C ARG A 67 0.53 -16.57 14.37
N HIS A 68 -0.04 -16.74 13.18
CA HIS A 68 -1.48 -16.89 13.03
C HIS A 68 -1.90 -18.29 13.53
N PRO A 69 -2.86 -18.41 14.46
CA PRO A 69 -3.22 -19.70 15.08
C PRO A 69 -3.70 -20.74 14.07
N ASN A 70 -4.39 -20.27 13.03
CA ASN A 70 -4.95 -21.13 12.00
C ASN A 70 -3.97 -21.40 10.84
N VAL A 71 -2.73 -20.88 10.89
CA VAL A 71 -1.73 -21.10 9.82
C VAL A 71 -0.61 -21.99 10.35
N GLU A 72 -0.41 -23.13 9.71
CA GLU A 72 0.78 -23.95 9.85
C GLU A 72 1.78 -23.57 8.76
N LEU A 73 2.86 -22.90 9.16
CA LEU A 73 3.90 -22.42 8.26
C LEU A 73 5.01 -23.47 8.11
N LEU A 74 5.13 -24.05 6.91
CA LEU A 74 6.15 -25.02 6.53
C LEU A 74 7.17 -24.37 5.59
N THR A 75 8.13 -23.61 6.15
CA THR A 75 9.27 -23.12 5.35
C THR A 75 10.32 -24.21 5.14
N TYR A 76 11.23 -23.97 4.20
CA TYR A 76 12.21 -24.94 3.70
C TYR A 76 11.58 -26.29 3.30
N SER A 77 10.38 -26.24 2.71
CA SER A 77 9.57 -27.40 2.39
C SER A 77 9.02 -27.32 0.97
N GLU A 78 8.83 -28.46 0.30
CA GLU A 78 8.41 -28.51 -1.11
C GLU A 78 7.31 -29.55 -1.33
N ILE A 79 6.41 -29.28 -2.28
CA ILE A 79 5.37 -30.25 -2.66
C ILE A 79 5.98 -31.35 -3.52
N GLN A 80 5.78 -32.60 -3.10
CA GLN A 80 6.31 -33.77 -3.80
C GLN A 80 5.25 -34.46 -4.67
N GLU A 81 4.02 -34.57 -4.16
CA GLU A 81 2.93 -35.29 -4.81
C GLU A 81 1.58 -34.68 -4.44
N VAL A 82 0.66 -34.58 -5.41
CA VAL A 82 -0.75 -34.21 -5.19
C VAL A 82 -1.66 -35.18 -5.94
N THR A 83 -2.53 -35.86 -5.20
CA THR A 83 -3.56 -36.77 -5.74
C THR A 83 -4.95 -36.39 -5.20
N GLY A 84 -6.02 -36.95 -5.77
CA GLY A 84 -7.39 -36.66 -5.34
C GLY A 84 -8.09 -35.61 -6.20
N GLU A 85 -9.13 -34.99 -5.65
CA GLU A 85 -10.01 -34.05 -6.35
C GLU A 85 -10.50 -32.94 -5.42
N ALA A 86 -11.20 -31.94 -5.96
CA ALA A 86 -11.72 -30.81 -5.19
C ALA A 86 -12.52 -31.27 -3.96
N GLY A 87 -12.18 -30.74 -2.79
CA GLY A 87 -12.72 -31.13 -1.48
C GLY A 87 -11.95 -32.26 -0.78
N ASN A 88 -11.05 -32.97 -1.47
CA ASN A 88 -10.32 -34.12 -0.91
C ASN A 88 -9.01 -34.42 -1.67
N PHE A 89 -8.04 -33.51 -1.61
CA PHE A 89 -6.68 -33.73 -2.12
C PHE A 89 -5.79 -34.35 -1.04
N ASN A 90 -4.99 -35.35 -1.42
CA ASN A 90 -3.90 -35.86 -0.62
C ASN A 90 -2.59 -35.29 -1.13
N VAL A 91 -1.86 -34.60 -0.25
CA VAL A 91 -0.64 -33.87 -0.57
C VAL A 91 0.52 -34.39 0.26
N LYS A 92 1.62 -34.73 -0.40
CA LYS A 92 2.90 -35.04 0.27
C LYS A 92 3.81 -33.84 0.22
N VAL A 93 4.26 -33.39 1.39
CA VAL A 93 5.17 -32.26 1.57
C VAL A 93 6.50 -32.79 2.08
N LEU A 94 7.57 -32.52 1.34
CA LEU A 94 8.95 -32.80 1.74
C LEU A 94 9.45 -31.65 2.60
N LYS A 95 9.63 -31.89 3.90
CA LYS A 95 10.37 -31.00 4.81
C LYS A 95 11.85 -31.33 4.69
N LYS A 96 12.62 -30.43 4.09
CA LYS A 96 14.05 -30.62 3.91
C LYS A 96 14.78 -30.54 5.25
N SER A 97 15.81 -31.35 5.44
CA SER A 97 16.66 -31.31 6.62
C SER A 97 17.36 -29.97 6.72
N ARG A 98 17.18 -29.32 7.86
CA ARG A 98 17.78 -28.02 8.16
C ARG A 98 19.13 -28.17 8.86
N TYR A 99 19.39 -29.36 9.40
CA TYR A 99 20.48 -29.68 10.35
C TYR A 99 20.52 -28.78 11.59
N VAL A 100 19.44 -28.06 11.85
CA VAL A 100 19.25 -27.15 12.97
C VAL A 100 17.83 -27.36 13.48
N ASP A 101 17.71 -27.71 14.75
CA ASP A 101 16.44 -27.76 15.46
C ASP A 101 15.91 -26.34 15.64
N TRP A 102 14.80 -26.03 14.97
CA TRP A 102 14.22 -24.70 15.00
C TRP A 102 13.40 -24.41 16.26
N ASP A 103 13.00 -25.43 17.01
CA ASP A 103 12.35 -25.24 18.31
C ASP A 103 13.37 -24.78 19.36
N VAL A 104 14.63 -25.18 19.20
CA VAL A 104 15.75 -24.81 20.09
C VAL A 104 16.51 -23.57 19.60
N CYS A 105 16.65 -23.37 18.28
CA CYS A 105 17.45 -22.29 17.73
C CYS A 105 16.90 -20.90 18.10
N THR A 106 17.71 -20.04 18.72
CA THR A 106 17.31 -18.66 19.05
C THR A 106 17.50 -17.67 17.89
N GLY A 107 18.12 -18.11 16.79
CA GLY A 107 18.48 -17.24 15.67
C GLY A 107 19.58 -16.23 16.01
N CYS A 108 20.40 -16.43 17.06
CA CYS A 108 21.40 -15.45 17.50
C CYS A 108 22.44 -15.07 16.42
N GLY A 109 22.73 -15.96 15.47
CA GLY A 109 23.66 -15.72 14.36
C GLY A 109 25.14 -16.01 14.67
N GLN A 110 25.51 -16.32 15.92
CA GLN A 110 26.90 -16.60 16.33
C GLN A 110 27.55 -17.72 15.50
N CYS A 111 26.78 -18.76 15.18
CA CYS A 111 27.24 -19.86 14.33
C CYS A 111 27.63 -19.42 12.90
N MET A 112 26.98 -18.37 12.37
CA MET A 112 27.28 -17.80 11.05
C MET A 112 28.63 -17.07 11.09
N GLU A 113 28.87 -16.25 12.11
CA GLU A 113 30.09 -15.45 12.26
C GLU A 113 31.37 -16.31 12.28
N LYS A 114 31.27 -17.49 12.92
CA LYS A 114 32.36 -18.44 13.13
C LYS A 114 32.50 -19.46 12.00
N CYS A 115 31.55 -19.53 11.08
CA CYS A 115 31.63 -20.44 9.95
C CYS A 115 32.82 -20.06 9.04
N PRO A 116 33.72 -21.01 8.70
CA PRO A 116 34.87 -20.71 7.84
C PRO A 116 34.50 -20.55 6.36
N MET A 117 33.32 -21.02 5.94
CA MET A 117 32.86 -20.95 4.55
C MET A 117 32.28 -19.57 4.21
N LYS A 118 33.11 -18.53 4.15
CA LYS A 118 32.66 -17.11 4.05
C LYS A 118 32.47 -16.56 2.63
N LYS A 119 32.79 -17.33 1.58
CA LYS A 119 32.82 -16.87 0.19
C LYS A 119 31.76 -17.57 -0.69
N ILE A 120 30.60 -17.89 -0.11
CA ILE A 120 29.49 -18.45 -0.87
C ILE A 120 28.64 -17.27 -1.34
N PRO A 121 28.45 -17.03 -2.65
CA PRO A 121 27.57 -15.98 -3.14
C PRO A 121 26.16 -16.18 -2.56
N SER A 122 25.59 -15.11 -2.01
CA SER A 122 24.24 -15.14 -1.44
C SER A 122 23.20 -15.06 -2.54
N GLU A 123 22.27 -16.01 -2.56
CA GLU A 123 21.14 -16.03 -3.50
C GLU A 123 20.17 -14.87 -3.23
N PHE A 124 19.97 -14.51 -1.96
CA PHE A 124 19.13 -13.38 -1.58
C PHE A 124 19.73 -12.04 -2.02
N GLU A 125 21.06 -11.95 -2.04
CA GLU A 125 21.80 -10.76 -2.49
C GLU A 125 22.10 -10.77 -3.99
N GLU A 126 21.52 -11.69 -4.76
CA GLU A 126 21.75 -11.84 -6.21
C GLU A 126 23.24 -11.90 -6.59
N GLY A 127 24.05 -12.53 -5.73
CA GLY A 127 25.50 -12.66 -5.89
C GLY A 127 26.31 -11.41 -5.56
N MET A 128 25.69 -10.29 -5.19
CA MET A 128 26.40 -9.04 -4.81
C MET A 128 27.03 -9.10 -3.42
N GLY A 129 26.58 -10.03 -2.59
CA GLY A 129 27.10 -10.30 -1.25
C GLY A 129 27.42 -11.77 -1.05
N ASN A 130 28.15 -12.08 0.02
CA ASN A 130 28.44 -13.45 0.42
C ASN A 130 27.63 -13.86 1.66
N ARG A 131 27.33 -15.15 1.77
CA ARG A 131 26.82 -15.81 2.97
C ARG A 131 27.75 -16.94 3.40
N THR A 132 27.42 -17.53 4.55
CA THR A 132 28.08 -18.73 5.08
C THR A 132 27.31 -20.02 4.80
N ALA A 133 27.94 -21.18 5.05
CA ALA A 133 27.26 -22.48 4.86
C ALA A 133 26.13 -22.69 5.86
N ILE A 134 26.29 -22.25 7.11
CA ILE A 134 25.18 -22.04 8.04
C ILE A 134 24.77 -20.58 7.97
N TYR A 135 23.49 -20.31 7.71
CA TYR A 135 23.03 -18.93 7.43
C TYR A 135 21.57 -18.72 7.82
N ILE A 136 21.19 -17.45 7.95
CA ILE A 136 19.81 -16.95 7.97
C ILE A 136 19.66 -16.14 6.67
N PRO A 137 18.60 -16.34 5.85
CA PRO A 137 18.52 -15.75 4.50
C PRO A 137 18.71 -14.24 4.45
N PHE A 138 18.08 -13.52 5.37
CA PHE A 138 18.19 -12.06 5.52
C PHE A 138 17.81 -11.65 6.95
N PRO A 139 18.15 -10.44 7.42
CA PRO A 139 18.02 -10.08 8.85
C PRO A 139 16.60 -10.19 9.42
N GLN A 140 15.58 -9.89 8.62
CA GLN A 140 14.16 -9.92 8.97
C GLN A 140 13.45 -11.21 8.51
N ALA A 141 14.21 -12.27 8.18
CA ALA A 141 13.66 -13.56 7.77
C ALA A 141 12.64 -14.09 8.80
N VAL A 142 11.58 -14.72 8.30
CA VAL A 142 10.54 -15.36 9.12
C VAL A 142 10.31 -16.79 8.60
N PRO A 143 10.52 -17.81 9.44
CA PRO A 143 11.05 -17.73 10.80
C PRO A 143 12.52 -17.29 10.80
N ARG A 144 12.93 -16.50 11.82
CA ARG A 144 14.32 -16.05 11.94
C ARG A 144 15.22 -17.13 12.53
N LYS A 145 15.44 -18.22 11.79
CA LYS A 145 16.17 -19.42 12.24
C LYS A 145 17.28 -19.78 11.26
N ALA A 146 18.38 -20.32 11.78
CA ALA A 146 19.52 -20.73 10.95
C ALA A 146 19.24 -22.04 10.22
N VAL A 147 19.83 -22.20 9.04
CA VAL A 147 19.80 -23.43 8.24
C VAL A 147 21.21 -23.76 7.75
N ILE A 148 21.56 -25.03 7.62
CA ILE A 148 22.83 -25.47 7.03
C ILE A 148 22.60 -25.90 5.58
N ASP A 149 23.32 -25.25 4.67
CA ASP A 149 23.48 -25.69 3.29
C ASP A 149 24.40 -26.92 3.23
N ALA A 150 23.81 -28.09 3.02
CA ALA A 150 24.51 -29.37 3.01
C ALA A 150 25.59 -29.45 1.92
N GLU A 151 25.38 -28.81 0.77
CA GLU A 151 26.30 -28.88 -0.37
C GLU A 151 27.57 -28.04 -0.15
N LYS A 152 27.50 -27.04 0.73
CA LYS A 152 28.62 -26.13 1.02
C LYS A 152 29.23 -26.36 2.41
N CYS A 153 28.58 -27.12 3.28
CA CYS A 153 29.06 -27.39 4.64
C CYS A 153 30.28 -28.32 4.65
N LEU A 154 31.40 -27.88 5.25
CA LEU A 154 32.62 -28.69 5.36
C LEU A 154 32.47 -29.94 6.24
N TYR A 155 31.49 -29.97 7.15
CA TYR A 155 31.17 -31.18 7.91
C TYR A 155 30.52 -32.22 7.00
N LEU A 156 29.42 -31.85 6.36
CA LEU A 156 28.59 -32.78 5.59
C LEU A 156 29.29 -33.23 4.29
N THR A 157 30.20 -32.43 3.76
CA THR A 157 30.95 -32.76 2.53
C THR A 157 32.32 -33.40 2.78
N LYS A 158 33.00 -33.06 3.88
CA LYS A 158 34.41 -33.44 4.13
C LYS A 158 34.72 -33.92 5.55
N ASP A 159 33.71 -34.02 6.42
CA ASP A 159 33.84 -34.39 7.84
C ASP A 159 34.87 -33.55 8.62
N ALA A 160 35.05 -32.27 8.24
CA ALA A 160 36.22 -31.49 8.64
C ALA A 160 35.95 -30.36 9.67
N CYS A 161 34.70 -29.98 9.93
CA CYS A 161 34.38 -28.78 10.74
C CYS A 161 33.13 -29.00 11.60
N LYS A 162 33.14 -28.59 12.88
CA LYS A 162 31.96 -28.57 13.77
C LYS A 162 31.86 -27.29 14.60
N LEU A 163 32.38 -26.18 14.08
CA LEU A 163 32.45 -24.92 14.84
C LEU A 163 31.05 -24.37 15.18
N CYS A 164 30.09 -24.46 14.26
CA CYS A 164 28.73 -24.00 14.51
C CYS A 164 28.05 -24.71 15.69
N GLU A 165 28.35 -25.99 15.92
CA GLU A 165 27.86 -26.76 17.06
C GLU A 165 28.48 -26.27 18.37
N LYS A 166 29.81 -26.02 18.39
CA LYS A 166 30.52 -25.52 19.57
C LYS A 166 30.07 -24.13 20.02
N GLU A 167 29.71 -23.28 19.07
CA GLU A 167 29.32 -21.89 19.30
C GLU A 167 27.81 -21.76 19.56
N CYS A 168 27.03 -22.83 19.37
CA CYS A 168 25.60 -22.80 19.62
C CYS A 168 25.31 -23.10 21.09
N GLU A 169 25.25 -22.05 21.92
CA GLU A 169 24.94 -22.19 23.36
C GLU A 169 23.58 -22.87 23.62
N ALA A 170 22.61 -22.67 22.72
CA ALA A 170 21.31 -23.31 22.80
C ALA A 170 21.33 -24.82 22.49
N GLY A 171 22.39 -25.34 21.86
CA GLY A 171 22.49 -26.76 21.47
C GLY A 171 21.59 -27.15 20.30
N ALA A 172 21.29 -26.21 19.39
CA ALA A 172 20.31 -26.41 18.32
C ALA A 172 20.83 -27.17 17.09
N ILE A 173 22.14 -27.42 16.95
CA ILE A 173 22.68 -28.11 15.77
C ILE A 173 22.38 -29.61 15.86
N ASN A 174 21.75 -30.17 14.82
CA ASN A 174 21.37 -31.58 14.76
C ASN A 174 21.83 -32.21 13.45
N TRP A 175 22.98 -32.90 13.48
CA TRP A 175 23.57 -33.56 12.32
C TRP A 175 22.82 -34.79 11.83
N GLU A 176 22.02 -35.43 12.70
CA GLU A 176 21.25 -36.64 12.39
C GLU A 176 19.87 -36.32 11.80
N MET A 177 19.52 -35.03 11.67
CA MET A 177 18.27 -34.59 11.06
C MET A 177 18.20 -35.04 9.60
N LYS A 178 17.09 -35.70 9.24
CA LYS A 178 16.82 -36.18 7.88
C LYS A 178 15.62 -35.46 7.28
N ASP A 179 15.52 -35.52 5.97
CA ASP A 179 14.32 -35.10 5.26
C ASP A 179 13.12 -35.91 5.77
N GLU A 180 11.99 -35.24 5.93
CA GLU A 180 10.74 -35.80 6.42
C GLU A 180 9.64 -35.58 5.37
N ILE A 181 8.85 -36.62 5.10
CA ILE A 181 7.64 -36.49 4.27
C ILE A 181 6.45 -36.44 5.22
N VAL A 182 5.68 -35.35 5.12
CA VAL A 182 4.43 -35.18 5.86
C VAL A 182 3.26 -35.18 4.88
N GLU A 183 2.18 -35.86 5.25
CA GLU A 183 0.98 -35.97 4.42
C GLU A 183 -0.13 -35.09 4.97
N TYR A 184 -0.75 -34.33 4.09
CA TYR A 184 -1.92 -33.51 4.41
C TYR A 184 -3.07 -33.92 3.50
N ASN A 185 -4.25 -34.08 4.10
CA ASN A 185 -5.50 -34.04 3.35
C ASN A 185 -5.96 -32.58 3.34
N VAL A 186 -6.28 -32.02 2.17
CA VAL A 186 -6.74 -30.62 2.00
C VAL A 186 -7.93 -30.54 1.06
N ALA A 187 -8.81 -29.57 1.27
CA ALA A 187 -9.98 -29.32 0.44
C ALA A 187 -9.64 -28.66 -0.91
N SER A 188 -8.69 -27.74 -0.89
CA SER A 188 -8.30 -26.94 -2.06
C SER A 188 -6.85 -26.49 -1.98
N ILE A 189 -6.31 -26.05 -3.11
CA ILE A 189 -4.91 -25.62 -3.25
C ILE A 189 -4.86 -24.25 -3.92
N ILE A 190 -4.06 -23.33 -3.37
CA ILE A 190 -3.71 -22.05 -4.00
C ILE A 190 -2.22 -22.08 -4.35
N CYS A 191 -1.89 -21.80 -5.61
CA CYS A 191 -0.51 -21.66 -6.07
C CYS A 191 -0.14 -20.18 -6.19
N ALA A 192 0.90 -19.76 -5.47
CA ALA A 192 1.38 -18.39 -5.37
C ALA A 192 2.92 -18.32 -5.42
N THR A 193 3.55 -19.15 -6.28
CA THR A 193 5.00 -19.38 -6.29
C THR A 193 5.83 -18.24 -6.88
N GLY A 194 5.20 -17.16 -7.36
CA GLY A 194 5.88 -16.02 -7.95
C GLY A 194 6.60 -16.34 -9.25
N TYR A 195 7.78 -15.72 -9.44
CA TYR A 195 8.50 -15.67 -10.71
C TYR A 195 10.03 -15.77 -10.51
N ASP A 196 10.74 -16.04 -11.60
CA ASP A 196 12.19 -15.86 -11.72
C ASP A 196 12.50 -14.78 -12.77
N GLN A 197 13.77 -14.38 -12.89
CA GLN A 197 14.19 -13.43 -13.92
C GLN A 197 15.12 -14.09 -14.92
N LEU A 198 15.05 -13.64 -16.17
CA LEU A 198 15.95 -14.05 -17.24
C LEU A 198 17.39 -13.65 -16.90
N ASP A 199 18.32 -14.59 -17.03
CA ASP A 199 19.75 -14.28 -16.96
C ASP A 199 20.16 -13.46 -18.20
N PRO A 200 20.58 -12.20 -18.06
CA PRO A 200 20.92 -11.35 -19.20
C PRO A 200 22.14 -11.82 -19.99
N SER A 201 22.91 -12.79 -19.49
CA SER A 201 24.07 -13.33 -20.21
C SER A 201 23.73 -13.93 -21.58
N VAL A 202 22.44 -14.17 -21.86
CA VAL A 202 21.96 -14.62 -23.18
C VAL A 202 21.92 -13.50 -24.23
N LEU A 203 22.18 -12.25 -23.83
CA LEU A 203 22.18 -11.07 -24.68
C LEU A 203 23.59 -10.45 -24.72
N ASP A 204 24.45 -10.99 -25.59
CA ASP A 204 25.87 -10.61 -25.72
C ASP A 204 26.09 -9.10 -25.83
N ARG A 205 25.18 -8.36 -26.49
CA ARG A 205 25.25 -6.90 -26.68
C ARG A 205 25.34 -6.07 -25.39
N TYR A 206 24.97 -6.65 -24.25
CA TYR A 206 25.06 -5.98 -22.95
C TYR A 206 26.27 -6.41 -22.13
N HIS A 207 26.99 -7.47 -22.53
CA HIS A 207 28.20 -7.94 -21.86
C HIS A 207 28.02 -8.18 -20.34
N TYR A 208 26.82 -8.61 -19.94
CA TYR A 208 26.53 -8.94 -18.54
C TYR A 208 27.34 -10.16 -18.10
N GLY A 209 28.02 -10.04 -16.95
CA GLY A 209 28.95 -11.04 -16.44
C GLY A 209 30.39 -10.90 -16.97
N GLU A 210 30.59 -10.15 -18.06
CA GLU A 210 31.92 -9.78 -18.57
C GLU A 210 32.39 -8.45 -17.98
N TYR A 211 31.54 -7.41 -18.02
CA TYR A 211 31.84 -6.11 -17.43
C TYR A 211 31.25 -5.99 -16.03
N PRO A 212 32.05 -5.77 -14.97
CA PRO A 212 31.56 -5.74 -13.59
C PRO A 212 30.51 -4.65 -13.32
N ASN A 213 30.58 -3.53 -14.04
CA ASN A 213 29.68 -2.39 -13.87
C ASN A 213 28.36 -2.52 -14.65
N VAL A 214 28.13 -3.64 -15.34
CA VAL A 214 26.83 -4.00 -15.91
C VAL A 214 26.14 -4.96 -14.94
N ILE A 215 25.07 -4.49 -14.29
CA ILE A 215 24.33 -5.27 -13.29
C ILE A 215 22.84 -5.34 -13.62
N THR A 216 22.11 -6.25 -12.97
CA THR A 216 20.63 -6.31 -13.07
C THR A 216 19.96 -5.34 -12.12
N ALA A 217 18.69 -5.00 -12.40
CA ALA A 217 17.87 -4.19 -11.50
C ALA A 217 17.71 -4.81 -10.10
N MET A 218 17.60 -6.14 -9.99
CA MET A 218 17.52 -6.78 -8.67
C MET A 218 18.87 -6.68 -7.92
N GLN A 219 20.01 -6.81 -8.60
CA GLN A 219 21.31 -6.53 -7.97
C GLN A 219 21.42 -5.07 -7.51
N TYR A 220 20.91 -4.14 -8.31
CA TYR A 220 20.82 -2.72 -7.94
C TYR A 220 19.95 -2.50 -6.69
N GLU A 221 18.79 -3.14 -6.58
CA GLU A 221 17.97 -3.15 -5.36
C GLU A 221 18.75 -3.64 -4.13
N ARG A 222 19.55 -4.69 -4.29
CA ARG A 222 20.37 -5.22 -3.19
C ARG A 222 21.45 -4.23 -2.76
N LEU A 223 22.09 -3.53 -3.70
CA LEU A 223 23.06 -2.48 -3.38
C LEU A 223 22.41 -1.28 -2.66
N LEU A 224 21.24 -0.83 -3.13
CA LEU A 224 20.52 0.28 -2.50
C LEU A 224 19.89 -0.06 -1.15
N SER A 225 19.63 -1.33 -0.87
CA SER A 225 18.98 -1.75 0.36
C SER A 225 19.87 -1.51 1.59
N ALA A 226 19.31 -0.87 2.62
CA ALA A 226 19.99 -0.63 3.90
C ALA A 226 20.42 -1.90 4.67
N SER A 227 19.87 -3.06 4.32
CA SER A 227 20.30 -4.38 4.82
C SER A 227 21.06 -5.20 3.78
N GLY A 228 21.43 -4.60 2.65
CA GLY A 228 22.17 -5.23 1.57
C GLY A 228 23.69 -5.19 1.79
N PRO A 229 24.48 -5.74 0.85
CA PRO A 229 25.91 -5.95 1.01
C PRO A 229 26.73 -4.65 1.08
N THR A 230 26.21 -3.53 0.60
CA THR A 230 26.85 -2.20 0.67
C THR A 230 26.14 -1.27 1.65
N GLU A 231 25.22 -1.79 2.49
CA GLU A 231 24.47 -1.02 3.49
C GLU A 231 23.72 0.21 2.96
N GLY A 232 23.38 0.21 1.67
CA GLY A 232 22.70 1.31 0.97
C GLY A 232 23.62 2.25 0.20
N GLU A 233 24.94 2.05 0.26
CA GLU A 233 25.88 2.81 -0.56
C GLU A 233 25.90 2.30 -1.99
N LEU A 234 25.78 3.22 -2.94
CA LEU A 234 25.84 2.90 -4.36
C LEU A 234 27.28 2.86 -4.87
N LEU A 235 27.91 1.70 -4.68
CA LEU A 235 29.29 1.45 -5.07
C LEU A 235 29.36 0.61 -6.34
N ARG A 236 30.24 1.01 -7.26
CA ARG A 236 30.56 0.26 -8.48
C ARG A 236 31.15 -1.12 -8.13
N PRO A 237 30.71 -2.21 -8.78
CA PRO A 237 31.25 -3.53 -8.49
C PRO A 237 32.74 -3.69 -8.83
N SER A 238 33.24 -2.99 -9.86
CA SER A 238 34.64 -3.06 -10.35
C SER A 238 35.67 -2.58 -9.33
N ASP A 239 35.47 -1.40 -8.76
CA ASP A 239 36.47 -0.66 -7.97
C ASP A 239 35.98 -0.17 -6.61
N LYS A 240 34.68 -0.31 -6.32
CA LYS A 240 34.02 0.16 -5.09
C LYS A 240 33.96 1.68 -4.95
N GLU A 241 34.13 2.43 -6.02
CA GLU A 241 33.91 3.88 -6.04
C GLU A 241 32.41 4.20 -6.20
N HIS A 242 31.99 5.40 -5.80
CA HIS A 242 30.60 5.84 -5.96
C HIS A 242 30.24 6.05 -7.44
N ALA A 243 29.05 5.57 -7.84
CA ALA A 243 28.51 5.82 -9.19
C ALA A 243 27.76 7.16 -9.23
N HIS A 244 28.12 8.04 -10.16
CA HIS A 244 27.55 9.38 -10.34
C HIS A 244 26.77 9.53 -11.65
N ASN A 245 26.96 8.65 -12.64
CA ASN A 245 26.15 8.60 -13.84
C ASN A 245 25.66 7.18 -14.13
N ILE A 246 24.35 6.98 -14.11
CA ILE A 246 23.72 5.65 -14.19
C ILE A 246 22.77 5.56 -15.37
N GLY A 247 22.95 4.53 -16.20
CA GLY A 247 22.06 4.19 -17.30
C GLY A 247 21.20 2.97 -16.98
N PHE A 248 19.88 3.10 -17.03
CA PHE A 248 18.94 1.99 -16.88
C PHE A 248 18.44 1.55 -18.25
N VAL A 249 18.56 0.25 -18.56
CA VAL A 249 18.11 -0.31 -19.83
C VAL A 249 16.83 -1.11 -19.64
N SER A 250 15.72 -0.61 -20.20
CA SER A 250 14.42 -1.27 -20.13
C SER A 250 14.32 -2.46 -21.09
N CYS A 251 13.32 -3.33 -20.86
CA CYS A 251 12.96 -4.42 -21.79
C CYS A 251 14.12 -5.37 -22.13
N VAL A 252 15.03 -5.65 -21.19
CA VAL A 252 16.15 -6.56 -21.42
C VAL A 252 15.62 -7.99 -21.50
N GLY A 253 15.53 -8.52 -22.73
CA GLY A 253 14.99 -9.85 -23.03
C GLY A 253 13.45 -9.95 -23.03
N SER A 254 12.73 -8.91 -22.57
CA SER A 254 11.28 -8.79 -22.71
C SER A 254 10.92 -8.14 -24.03
N ARG A 255 9.70 -8.39 -24.52
CA ARG A 255 9.21 -7.89 -25.81
C ARG A 255 10.21 -8.22 -26.93
N ASN A 256 10.75 -9.42 -26.87
CA ASN A 256 11.71 -9.98 -27.81
C ASN A 256 11.20 -11.34 -28.27
N MET A 257 10.86 -11.46 -29.55
CA MET A 257 10.25 -12.68 -30.11
C MET A 257 11.12 -13.93 -29.98
N ASP A 258 12.43 -13.78 -29.91
CA ASP A 258 13.37 -14.90 -29.81
C ASP A 258 13.61 -15.35 -28.36
N LEU A 259 13.23 -14.52 -27.38
CA LEU A 259 13.40 -14.77 -25.95
C LEU A 259 12.05 -14.73 -25.24
N CYS A 260 11.71 -13.62 -24.58
CA CYS A 260 10.40 -13.41 -23.97
C CYS A 260 9.61 -12.43 -24.82
N SER A 261 8.70 -12.95 -25.64
CA SER A 261 7.87 -12.18 -26.58
C SER A 261 6.87 -11.23 -25.91
N TYR A 262 6.75 -11.32 -24.59
CA TYR A 262 5.80 -10.60 -23.75
C TYR A 262 6.44 -9.49 -22.90
N CYS A 263 5.58 -8.66 -22.30
CA CYS A 263 6.01 -7.64 -21.35
C CYS A 263 6.04 -8.17 -19.91
N SER A 264 7.05 -7.74 -19.15
CA SER A 264 7.18 -8.02 -17.71
C SER A 264 6.29 -7.14 -16.81
N LYS A 265 5.45 -6.28 -17.40
CA LYS A 265 4.38 -5.46 -16.79
C LYS A 265 4.80 -4.35 -15.82
N PHE A 266 5.84 -4.55 -14.99
CA PHE A 266 6.21 -3.62 -13.91
C PHE A 266 7.65 -3.10 -13.97
N CYS A 267 8.43 -3.46 -15.00
CA CYS A 267 9.83 -3.07 -15.12
C CYS A 267 10.05 -1.57 -15.31
N CYS A 268 9.18 -0.91 -16.09
CA CYS A 268 9.21 0.54 -16.23
C CYS A 268 9.10 1.23 -14.86
N MET A 269 8.23 0.71 -13.99
CA MET A 269 7.95 1.33 -12.69
C MET A 269 9.06 1.12 -11.67
N TYR A 270 9.68 -0.07 -11.62
CA TYR A 270 10.82 -0.23 -10.70
C TYR A 270 12.03 0.58 -11.16
N GLN A 271 12.26 0.78 -12.47
CA GLN A 271 13.35 1.63 -12.95
C GLN A 271 13.13 3.10 -12.59
N THR A 272 11.90 3.60 -12.77
CA THR A 272 11.53 4.93 -12.30
C THR A 272 11.78 5.06 -10.80
N LYS A 273 11.36 4.05 -10.01
CA LYS A 273 11.55 4.03 -8.56
C LYS A 273 13.02 4.00 -8.19
N GLU A 274 13.80 3.08 -8.76
CA GLU A 274 15.24 2.97 -8.53
C GLU A 274 15.91 4.30 -8.82
N GLY A 275 15.63 4.93 -9.97
CA GLY A 275 16.19 6.23 -10.31
C GLY A 275 15.77 7.36 -9.35
N VAL A 276 14.52 7.43 -8.92
CA VAL A 276 14.06 8.40 -7.91
C VAL A 276 14.80 8.18 -6.59
N VAL A 277 14.90 6.92 -6.16
CA VAL A 277 15.59 6.55 -4.92
C VAL A 277 17.09 6.83 -5.01
N THR A 278 17.72 6.68 -6.17
CA THR A 278 19.09 7.13 -6.42
C THR A 278 19.22 8.64 -6.16
N ARG A 279 18.32 9.45 -6.75
CA ARG A 279 18.35 10.91 -6.61
C ARG A 279 18.05 11.37 -5.18
N GLU A 280 17.31 10.58 -4.40
CA GLU A 280 17.11 10.81 -2.96
C GLU A 280 18.37 10.54 -2.13
N HIS A 281 19.08 9.44 -2.42
CA HIS A 281 20.29 9.07 -1.67
C HIS A 281 21.52 9.88 -2.09
N ALA A 282 21.63 10.19 -3.39
CA ALA A 282 22.74 10.90 -4.00
C ALA A 282 22.23 11.95 -5.01
N PRO A 283 21.84 13.16 -4.55
CA PRO A 283 21.22 14.21 -5.36
C PRO A 283 22.04 14.74 -6.53
N ASP A 284 23.35 14.45 -6.58
CA ASP A 284 24.24 14.86 -7.68
C ASP A 284 24.37 13.77 -8.77
N THR A 285 23.75 12.60 -8.57
CA THR A 285 23.87 11.46 -9.49
C THR A 285 22.92 11.60 -10.68
N ASN A 286 23.45 11.62 -11.90
CA ASN A 286 22.64 11.65 -13.11
C ASN A 286 22.03 10.28 -13.39
N VAL A 287 20.73 10.25 -13.71
CA VAL A 287 20.00 9.01 -13.99
C VAL A 287 19.34 9.12 -15.35
N THR A 288 19.67 8.17 -16.22
CA THR A 288 19.09 8.02 -17.56
C THR A 288 18.34 6.69 -17.68
N ILE A 289 17.10 6.71 -18.15
CA ILE A 289 16.30 5.52 -18.45
C ILE A 289 16.15 5.40 -19.97
N PHE A 290 16.74 4.35 -20.53
CA PHE A 290 16.54 3.93 -21.91
C PHE A 290 15.31 3.03 -22.01
N PHE A 291 14.31 3.44 -22.78
CA PHE A 291 13.04 2.72 -22.88
C PHE A 291 12.46 2.74 -24.29
N ASN A 292 11.45 1.90 -24.55
CA ASN A 292 10.69 1.95 -25.80
C ASN A 292 9.31 2.59 -25.57
N ASP A 293 8.49 1.94 -24.74
CA ASP A 293 7.20 2.43 -24.27
C ASP A 293 7.21 2.42 -22.75
N THR A 294 6.66 3.45 -22.12
CA THR A 294 6.38 3.40 -20.68
C THR A 294 5.13 2.57 -20.44
N ARG A 295 5.19 1.54 -19.58
CA ARG A 295 4.04 0.71 -19.21
C ARG A 295 3.71 0.88 -17.73
N VAL A 296 2.56 1.50 -17.50
CA VAL A 296 1.93 1.64 -16.19
C VAL A 296 0.72 0.70 -16.17
N ILE A 297 0.44 0.10 -15.02
CA ILE A 297 -0.64 -0.88 -14.83
C ILE A 297 -1.44 -0.67 -13.54
N GLY A 298 -1.12 0.38 -12.80
CA GLY A 298 -1.78 0.70 -11.54
C GLY A 298 -2.04 2.19 -11.39
N LYS A 299 -2.84 2.50 -10.38
CA LYS A 299 -3.22 3.85 -9.99
C LYS A 299 -1.99 4.71 -9.61
N ASN A 300 -2.00 5.99 -9.99
CA ASN A 300 -0.97 6.99 -9.73
C ASN A 300 0.44 6.68 -10.30
N GLN A 301 0.56 5.70 -11.19
CA GLN A 301 1.85 5.32 -11.77
C GLN A 301 2.29 6.24 -12.91
N GLU A 302 1.37 6.84 -13.66
CA GLU A 302 1.71 7.84 -14.69
C GLU A 302 2.26 9.10 -14.02
N GLU A 303 1.55 9.58 -13.01
CA GLU A 303 1.92 10.74 -12.21
C GLU A 303 3.27 10.51 -11.51
N PHE A 304 3.57 9.28 -11.11
CA PHE A 304 4.88 8.92 -10.56
C PHE A 304 6.01 9.05 -11.58
N ILE A 305 5.78 8.67 -12.85
CA ILE A 305 6.76 8.85 -13.94
C ILE A 305 6.97 10.34 -14.22
N GLU A 306 5.90 11.12 -14.33
CA GLU A 306 6.01 12.57 -14.59
C GLU A 306 6.70 13.28 -13.42
N ARG A 307 6.37 12.94 -12.17
CA ARG A 307 7.10 13.43 -10.99
C ARG A 307 8.60 13.09 -11.04
N ALA A 308 8.96 11.88 -11.48
CA ALA A 308 10.36 11.49 -11.59
C ALA A 308 11.13 12.34 -12.62
N LYS A 309 10.47 12.75 -13.72
CA LYS A 309 11.07 13.64 -14.71
C LYS A 309 11.18 15.07 -14.19
N GLU A 310 10.07 15.62 -13.69
CA GLU A 310 9.93 17.04 -13.35
C GLU A 310 10.63 17.41 -12.04
N GLU A 311 10.47 16.59 -10.99
CA GLU A 311 10.97 16.92 -9.63
C GLU A 311 12.36 16.32 -9.37
N TYR A 312 12.68 15.16 -9.93
CA TYR A 312 13.94 14.45 -9.68
C TYR A 312 14.94 14.53 -10.85
N GLY A 313 14.52 15.05 -12.00
CA GLY A 313 15.40 15.24 -13.16
C GLY A 313 15.83 13.95 -13.85
N LEU A 314 15.06 12.85 -13.73
CA LEU A 314 15.36 11.62 -14.47
C LEU A 314 15.17 11.87 -15.97
N VAL A 315 16.18 11.51 -16.76
CA VAL A 315 16.13 11.65 -18.21
C VAL A 315 15.61 10.37 -18.83
N TYR A 316 14.54 10.47 -19.61
CA TYR A 316 13.96 9.34 -20.34
C TYR A 316 14.38 9.42 -21.81
N TYR A 317 15.21 8.47 -22.25
CA TYR A 317 15.62 8.35 -23.64
C TYR A 317 14.85 7.24 -24.34
N ARG A 318 14.13 7.62 -25.40
CA ARG A 318 13.36 6.68 -26.19
C ARG A 318 14.25 5.99 -27.21
N GLY A 319 14.68 4.78 -26.88
CA GLY A 319 15.54 3.93 -27.70
C GLY A 319 16.25 2.89 -26.84
N ILE A 320 16.19 1.62 -27.24
CA ILE A 320 16.91 0.55 -26.54
C ILE A 320 18.35 0.51 -27.05
N PRO A 321 19.38 0.52 -26.17
CA PRO A 321 20.77 0.48 -26.59
C PRO A 321 21.09 -0.75 -27.42
N GLY A 322 21.89 -0.52 -28.47
CA GLY A 322 22.32 -1.56 -29.40
C GLY A 322 23.62 -2.26 -29.00
N ASP A 323 24.47 -1.60 -28.21
CA ASP A 323 25.79 -2.11 -27.79
C ASP A 323 26.24 -1.38 -26.50
N ILE A 324 26.97 -2.08 -25.62
CA ILE A 324 27.61 -1.53 -24.42
C ILE A 324 29.08 -1.94 -24.45
N ARG A 325 30.01 -1.00 -24.25
CA ARG A 325 31.45 -1.28 -24.20
C ARG A 325 32.10 -0.67 -22.98
N GLU A 326 32.98 -1.42 -22.34
CA GLU A 326 33.78 -0.92 -21.23
C GLU A 326 34.98 -0.09 -21.73
N ASN A 327 35.25 1.02 -21.05
CA ASN A 327 36.50 1.75 -21.16
C ASN A 327 37.57 1.03 -20.31
N PRO A 328 38.65 0.51 -20.91
CA PRO A 328 39.65 -0.28 -20.20
C PRO A 328 40.49 0.53 -19.19
N GLU A 329 40.46 1.87 -19.23
CA GLU A 329 41.25 2.72 -18.33
C GLU A 329 40.54 3.00 -16.99
N ASN A 330 39.21 3.14 -17.01
CA ASN A 330 38.42 3.58 -15.85
C ASN A 330 37.18 2.71 -15.56
N HIS A 331 36.96 1.63 -16.33
CA HIS A 331 35.80 0.73 -16.23
C HIS A 331 34.43 1.39 -16.44
N ASN A 332 34.38 2.62 -16.98
CA ASN A 332 33.12 3.25 -17.40
C ASN A 332 32.54 2.53 -18.63
N LEU A 333 31.26 2.76 -18.90
CA LEU A 333 30.50 2.06 -19.92
C LEU A 333 30.02 3.03 -21.00
N TYR A 334 30.50 2.85 -22.22
CA TYR A 334 29.99 3.51 -23.41
C TYR A 334 28.75 2.79 -23.92
N VAL A 335 27.61 3.45 -23.86
CA VAL A 335 26.30 2.93 -24.29
C VAL A 335 25.93 3.57 -25.61
N LYS A 336 25.84 2.76 -26.67
CA LYS A 336 25.42 3.22 -28.01
C LYS A 336 23.91 3.04 -28.16
N HIS A 337 23.19 4.12 -28.41
CA HIS A 337 21.72 4.12 -28.48
C HIS A 337 21.21 5.03 -29.60
N ALA A 338 19.99 4.78 -30.07
CA ALA A 338 19.29 5.65 -31.00
C ALA A 338 18.33 6.55 -30.22
N ASN A 339 18.32 7.83 -30.54
CA ASN A 339 17.36 8.79 -30.02
C ASN A 339 16.17 8.87 -30.98
N LEU A 340 15.08 8.17 -30.66
CA LEU A 340 13.91 8.12 -31.55
C LEU A 340 13.16 9.45 -31.65
N ASP A 341 13.38 10.39 -30.74
CA ASP A 341 12.76 11.70 -30.79
C ASP A 341 13.47 12.63 -31.79
N THR A 342 14.80 12.47 -32.00
CA THR A 342 15.59 13.27 -32.96
C THR A 342 15.96 12.53 -34.25
N GLY A 343 16.01 11.19 -34.21
CA GLY A 343 16.49 10.33 -35.29
C GLY A 343 18.01 10.07 -35.28
N ASP A 344 18.75 10.60 -34.30
CA ASP A 344 20.19 10.46 -34.21
C ASP A 344 20.65 9.17 -33.51
N VAL A 345 21.90 8.77 -33.74
CA VAL A 345 22.58 7.70 -32.98
C VAL A 345 23.67 8.32 -32.13
N GLU A 346 23.58 8.12 -30.82
CA GLU A 346 24.43 8.74 -29.81
C GLU A 346 25.25 7.68 -29.05
N VAL A 347 26.34 8.13 -28.41
CA VAL A 347 27.11 7.33 -27.46
C VAL A 347 27.22 8.13 -26.17
N SER A 348 26.74 7.54 -25.08
CA SER A 348 26.76 8.15 -23.75
C SER A 348 27.64 7.31 -22.82
N GLU A 349 28.39 7.95 -21.92
CA GLU A 349 29.27 7.27 -20.95
C GLU A 349 28.61 7.22 -19.57
N PHE A 350 28.63 6.06 -18.92
CA PHE A 350 28.05 5.81 -17.60
C PHE A 350 29.03 5.11 -16.66
N ASP A 351 28.92 5.37 -15.36
CA ASP A 351 29.69 4.67 -14.34
C ASP A 351 29.12 3.27 -14.07
N LEU A 352 27.79 3.14 -14.21
CA LEU A 352 27.05 1.91 -13.96
C LEU A 352 25.90 1.78 -14.96
N VAL A 353 25.69 0.57 -15.50
CA VAL A 353 24.52 0.26 -16.31
C VAL A 353 23.68 -0.82 -15.64
N VAL A 354 22.39 -0.54 -15.48
CA VAL A 354 21.42 -1.38 -14.79
C VAL A 354 20.42 -1.96 -15.79
N LEU A 355 20.38 -3.29 -15.88
CA LEU A 355 19.57 -4.04 -16.82
C LEU A 355 18.23 -4.44 -16.18
N ALA A 356 17.13 -3.96 -16.75
CA ALA A 356 15.78 -4.38 -16.37
C ALA A 356 15.36 -5.63 -17.15
N ASN A 357 15.82 -6.78 -16.64
CA ASN A 357 15.67 -8.09 -17.26
C ASN A 357 14.27 -8.68 -17.14
N ALA A 358 13.92 -9.51 -18.12
CA ALA A 358 12.60 -10.11 -18.24
C ALA A 358 12.22 -10.98 -17.03
N VAL A 359 10.95 -10.88 -16.63
CA VAL A 359 10.30 -11.79 -15.70
C VAL A 359 9.94 -13.06 -16.45
N THR A 360 10.30 -14.22 -15.89
CA THR A 360 10.02 -15.53 -16.46
C THR A 360 9.29 -16.40 -15.44
N PRO A 361 8.58 -17.45 -15.89
CA PRO A 361 8.06 -18.46 -14.98
C PRO A 361 9.19 -19.04 -14.14
N ARG A 362 8.87 -19.40 -12.90
CA ARG A 362 9.77 -20.15 -12.01
C ARG A 362 10.41 -21.34 -12.74
N LYS A 363 11.72 -21.58 -12.53
CA LYS A 363 12.44 -22.70 -13.18
C LYS A 363 11.78 -24.07 -12.96
N ASP A 364 11.14 -24.24 -11.81
CA ASP A 364 10.41 -25.45 -11.41
C ASP A 364 8.90 -25.43 -11.74
N ALA A 365 8.37 -24.37 -12.37
CA ALA A 365 6.95 -24.23 -12.68
C ALA A 365 6.39 -25.41 -13.49
N LYS A 366 7.14 -25.91 -14.48
CA LYS A 366 6.73 -27.06 -15.30
C LYS A 366 6.65 -28.35 -14.50
N GLN A 367 7.55 -28.56 -13.54
CA GLN A 367 7.51 -29.71 -12.66
C GLN A 367 6.31 -29.60 -11.70
N LEU A 368 6.11 -28.43 -11.10
CA LEU A 368 4.98 -28.18 -10.22
C LEU A 368 3.63 -28.31 -10.94
N ALA A 369 3.52 -27.84 -12.19
CA ALA A 369 2.33 -28.02 -13.02
C ALA A 369 1.96 -29.50 -13.18
N ARG A 370 2.96 -30.37 -13.40
CA ARG A 370 2.77 -31.82 -13.49
C ARG A 370 2.33 -32.43 -12.16
N ILE A 371 2.95 -32.01 -11.05
CA ILE A 371 2.58 -32.47 -9.70
C ILE A 371 1.13 -32.09 -9.38
N LEU A 372 0.74 -30.86 -9.70
CA LEU A 372 -0.61 -30.33 -9.47
C LEU A 372 -1.63 -30.81 -10.52
N GLY A 373 -1.20 -31.39 -11.64
CA GLY A 373 -2.09 -31.76 -12.74
C GLY A 373 -2.78 -30.56 -13.40
N ILE A 374 -2.07 -29.44 -13.55
CA ILE A 374 -2.55 -28.22 -14.22
C ILE A 374 -1.70 -27.92 -15.47
N GLU A 375 -2.25 -27.11 -16.38
CA GLU A 375 -1.58 -26.72 -17.62
C GLU A 375 -0.76 -25.43 -17.47
N GLN A 376 0.21 -25.23 -18.37
CA GLN A 376 0.88 -23.96 -18.57
C GLN A 376 0.34 -23.27 -19.83
N ASN A 377 0.33 -21.94 -19.84
CA ASN A 377 0.01 -21.16 -21.04
C ASN A 377 1.19 -21.18 -22.03
N GLU A 378 1.02 -20.56 -23.20
CA GLU A 378 2.04 -20.51 -24.25
C GLU A 378 3.33 -19.78 -23.81
N LEU A 379 3.24 -18.96 -22.75
CA LEU A 379 4.35 -18.23 -22.17
C LEU A 379 5.07 -19.00 -21.06
N GLY A 380 4.56 -20.17 -20.67
CA GLY A 380 5.10 -21.04 -19.62
C GLY A 380 4.63 -20.71 -18.20
N PHE A 381 3.73 -19.74 -17.99
CA PHE A 381 3.09 -19.51 -16.69
C PHE A 381 1.92 -20.47 -16.47
N PHE A 382 1.39 -20.57 -15.25
CA PHE A 382 0.21 -21.43 -15.01
C PHE A 382 -1.00 -20.89 -15.76
N LYS A 383 -1.66 -21.76 -16.54
CA LYS A 383 -2.80 -21.41 -17.36
C LYS A 383 -4.05 -21.22 -16.49
N THR A 384 -4.68 -20.07 -16.63
CA THR A 384 -5.99 -19.79 -16.06
C THR A 384 -7.09 -20.31 -16.99
N LYS A 385 -8.31 -20.42 -16.49
CA LYS A 385 -9.46 -20.93 -17.26
C LYS A 385 -9.74 -20.08 -18.50
N ASP A 386 -9.89 -18.77 -18.31
CA ASP A 386 -10.10 -17.76 -19.35
C ASP A 386 -9.84 -16.36 -18.76
N SER A 387 -9.95 -15.30 -19.57
CA SER A 387 -9.65 -13.93 -19.15
C SER A 387 -10.68 -13.31 -18.18
N THR A 388 -11.81 -13.98 -17.94
CA THR A 388 -12.85 -13.58 -16.98
C THR A 388 -12.79 -14.38 -15.67
N GLU A 389 -12.09 -15.51 -15.67
CA GLU A 389 -11.88 -16.39 -14.51
C GLU A 389 -10.37 -16.59 -14.25
N ASP A 390 -9.65 -15.48 -14.11
CA ASP A 390 -8.18 -15.40 -14.08
C ASP A 390 -7.51 -15.88 -12.77
N LEU A 391 -8.27 -16.50 -11.88
CA LEU A 391 -7.79 -17.12 -10.63
C LEU A 391 -7.95 -18.64 -10.62
N ARG A 392 -8.77 -19.19 -11.54
CA ARG A 392 -9.04 -20.63 -11.62
C ARG A 392 -8.03 -21.28 -12.55
N SER A 393 -7.36 -22.32 -12.09
CA SER A 393 -6.49 -23.13 -12.96
C SER A 393 -7.32 -24.05 -13.88
N THR A 394 -6.65 -24.85 -14.71
CA THR A 394 -7.30 -25.87 -15.54
C THR A 394 -7.80 -27.10 -14.76
N ARG A 395 -7.55 -27.18 -13.44
CA ARG A 395 -8.06 -28.24 -12.56
C ARG A 395 -8.93 -27.65 -11.45
N GLU A 396 -10.13 -28.17 -11.31
CA GLU A 396 -11.07 -27.74 -10.26
C GLU A 396 -10.47 -27.97 -8.86
N GLY A 397 -10.74 -27.04 -7.92
CA GLY A 397 -10.17 -27.04 -6.58
C GLY A 397 -8.72 -26.52 -6.49
N ILE A 398 -8.08 -26.18 -7.62
CA ILE A 398 -6.75 -25.55 -7.66
C ILE A 398 -6.84 -24.14 -8.26
N TYR A 399 -6.32 -23.17 -7.53
CA TYR A 399 -6.34 -21.75 -7.87
C TYR A 399 -4.93 -21.19 -8.01
N VAL A 400 -4.78 -20.10 -8.74
CA VAL A 400 -3.51 -19.43 -9.00
C VAL A 400 -3.63 -17.94 -8.66
N THR A 401 -2.55 -17.34 -8.16
CA THR A 401 -2.51 -15.90 -7.86
C THR A 401 -1.09 -15.35 -7.84
N GLY A 402 -0.95 -14.04 -8.08
CA GLY A 402 0.33 -13.35 -8.19
C GLY A 402 1.11 -13.77 -9.45
N SER A 403 2.42 -13.52 -9.45
CA SER A 403 3.22 -13.62 -10.68
C SER A 403 3.45 -15.04 -11.24
N CYS A 404 2.85 -16.08 -10.66
CA CYS A 404 2.94 -17.44 -11.21
C CYS A 404 1.97 -17.69 -12.36
N GLN A 405 0.92 -16.86 -12.52
CA GLN A 405 -0.01 -16.92 -13.66
C GLN A 405 0.38 -15.97 -14.80
N SER A 406 0.99 -14.83 -14.47
CA SER A 406 1.54 -13.83 -15.39
C SER A 406 2.28 -12.77 -14.56
N PRO A 407 3.31 -12.07 -15.06
CA PRO A 407 3.93 -10.95 -14.37
C PRO A 407 2.90 -9.95 -13.83
N ASP A 408 2.98 -9.64 -12.53
CA ASP A 408 2.07 -8.69 -11.88
C ASP A 408 2.74 -7.87 -10.79
N ASP A 409 2.16 -6.71 -10.46
CA ASP A 409 2.68 -5.89 -9.36
C ASP A 409 2.14 -6.34 -7.99
N ILE A 410 2.69 -5.77 -6.92
CA ILE A 410 2.34 -6.13 -5.55
C ILE A 410 0.85 -5.84 -5.25
N ALA A 411 0.32 -4.69 -5.71
CA ALA A 411 -1.04 -4.28 -5.38
C ALA A 411 -2.06 -5.25 -6.00
N ASN A 412 -1.90 -5.56 -7.28
CA ASN A 412 -2.79 -6.49 -7.97
C ASN A 412 -2.62 -7.92 -7.44
N SER A 413 -1.38 -8.33 -7.11
CA SER A 413 -1.10 -9.64 -6.49
C SER A 413 -1.79 -9.83 -5.14
N VAL A 414 -1.89 -8.78 -4.33
CA VAL A 414 -2.60 -8.78 -3.02
C VAL A 414 -4.11 -8.82 -3.25
N ALA A 415 -4.65 -8.00 -4.14
CA ALA A 415 -6.09 -8.02 -4.45
C ALA A 415 -6.55 -9.39 -4.99
N LYS A 416 -5.77 -10.00 -5.90
CA LYS A 416 -6.02 -11.32 -6.46
C LYS A 416 -5.90 -12.44 -5.43
N ALA A 417 -5.00 -12.31 -4.45
CA ALA A 417 -4.86 -13.28 -3.37
C ALA A 417 -6.14 -13.43 -2.55
N GLY A 418 -6.79 -12.31 -2.18
CA GLY A 418 -8.10 -12.33 -1.52
C GLY A 418 -9.17 -13.00 -2.39
N GLY A 419 -9.15 -12.74 -3.70
CA GLY A 419 -10.05 -13.41 -4.64
C GLY A 419 -9.84 -14.94 -4.69
N ALA A 420 -8.58 -15.39 -4.72
CA ALA A 420 -8.24 -16.80 -4.72
C ALA A 420 -8.60 -17.48 -3.39
N ALA A 421 -8.46 -16.76 -2.27
CA ALA A 421 -8.87 -17.20 -0.94
C ALA A 421 -10.37 -17.54 -0.89
N VAL A 422 -11.25 -16.62 -1.31
CA VAL A 422 -12.70 -16.87 -1.35
C VAL A 422 -13.06 -18.10 -2.19
N LEU A 423 -12.45 -18.22 -3.37
CA LEU A 423 -12.72 -19.34 -4.25
C LEU A 423 -12.28 -20.67 -3.60
N ALA A 424 -11.08 -20.72 -3.02
CA ALA A 424 -10.58 -21.88 -2.31
C ALA A 424 -11.47 -22.29 -1.14
N ALA A 425 -11.96 -21.32 -0.38
CA ALA A 425 -12.87 -21.56 0.72
C ALA A 425 -14.18 -22.27 0.30
N THR A 426 -14.57 -22.26 -0.98
CA THR A 426 -15.81 -22.91 -1.46
C THR A 426 -15.83 -24.42 -1.21
N HIS A 427 -14.65 -25.06 -1.20
CA HIS A 427 -14.53 -26.51 -1.00
C HIS A 427 -14.24 -26.90 0.46
N ALA A 428 -14.05 -25.92 1.34
CA ALA A 428 -13.63 -26.12 2.73
C ALA A 428 -14.73 -25.69 3.72
N VAL A 429 -14.64 -26.19 4.95
CA VAL A 429 -15.51 -25.79 6.07
C VAL A 429 -14.67 -25.06 7.12
N PRO A 430 -15.13 -23.91 7.66
CA PRO A 430 -14.40 -23.20 8.70
C PRO A 430 -14.27 -24.05 9.97
N LEU A 431 -13.21 -23.82 10.72
CA LEU A 431 -12.99 -24.41 12.04
C LEU A 431 -14.09 -23.96 13.01
N SER A 432 -14.39 -24.81 13.99
CA SER A 432 -15.31 -24.45 15.06
C SER A 432 -14.72 -23.34 15.96
N GLY A 433 -15.57 -22.62 16.69
CA GLY A 433 -15.13 -21.55 17.61
C GLY A 433 -14.22 -22.04 18.75
N GLU A 434 -14.29 -23.33 19.10
CA GLU A 434 -13.35 -23.93 20.06
C GLU A 434 -11.97 -24.17 19.45
N GLU A 435 -11.91 -24.59 18.18
CA GLU A 435 -10.66 -24.84 17.45
C GLU A 435 -9.90 -23.56 17.09
N THR A 436 -10.57 -22.41 16.99
CA THR A 436 -9.95 -21.11 16.69
C THR A 436 -9.53 -20.33 17.94
N LYS A 437 -9.85 -20.83 19.15
CA LYS A 437 -9.61 -20.11 20.40
C LYS A 437 -8.13 -20.05 20.75
N ILE A 438 -7.58 -18.83 20.78
CA ILE A 438 -6.20 -18.58 21.18
C ILE A 438 -6.14 -18.41 22.71
N GLU A 439 -5.35 -19.24 23.39
CA GLU A 439 -5.01 -19.02 24.79
C GLU A 439 -3.89 -17.98 24.92
N LEU A 440 -4.26 -16.73 25.16
CA LEU A 440 -3.31 -15.68 25.54
C LEU A 440 -3.09 -15.68 27.06
N PRO A 441 -1.88 -15.32 27.56
CA PRO A 441 -1.66 -15.18 28.99
C PRO A 441 -2.65 -14.16 29.58
N PRO A 442 -3.05 -14.32 30.86
CA PRO A 442 -3.92 -13.36 31.51
C PRO A 442 -3.26 -11.98 31.57
N LEU A 443 -4.08 -10.93 31.49
CA LEU A 443 -3.58 -9.56 31.61
C LEU A 443 -3.00 -9.33 33.01
N LYS A 444 -1.75 -8.85 33.06
CA LYS A 444 -1.10 -8.36 34.27
C LYS A 444 -1.89 -7.15 34.78
N PRO A 445 -2.38 -7.16 36.03
CA PRO A 445 -3.10 -6.01 36.58
C PRO A 445 -2.13 -4.85 36.73
N VAL A 446 -2.54 -3.68 36.24
CA VAL A 446 -1.81 -2.43 36.39
C VAL A 446 -2.75 -1.43 37.04
N ASN A 447 -2.51 -1.12 38.31
CA ASN A 447 -3.35 -0.19 39.04
C ASN A 447 -2.98 1.26 38.69
N PRO A 448 -3.93 2.21 38.73
CA PRO A 448 -3.64 3.63 38.54
C PRO A 448 -2.64 4.24 39.54
N LYS A 449 -2.36 3.54 40.66
CA LYS A 449 -1.41 3.95 41.70
C LYS A 449 -0.03 3.32 41.55
N ASP A 450 0.13 2.36 40.65
CA ASP A 450 1.42 1.69 40.45
C ASP A 450 2.39 2.68 39.78
N ASP A 451 3.64 2.72 40.24
CA ASP A 451 4.67 3.54 39.62
C ASP A 451 4.90 3.08 38.16
N PRO A 452 4.89 4.01 37.18
CA PRO A 452 5.24 3.65 35.81
C PRO A 452 6.68 3.12 35.72
N ARG A 453 6.84 2.01 35.01
CA ARG A 453 8.09 1.32 34.68
C ARG A 453 8.15 1.15 33.17
N VAL A 454 8.81 2.09 32.52
CA VAL A 454 8.82 2.26 31.07
C VAL A 454 10.05 1.59 30.46
N GLY A 455 9.86 0.72 29.49
CA GLY A 455 10.91 0.27 28.57
C GLY A 455 10.88 1.09 27.27
N VAL A 456 12.03 1.66 26.87
CA VAL A 456 12.16 2.48 25.66
C VAL A 456 13.06 1.76 24.64
N PHE A 457 12.51 1.45 23.47
CA PHE A 457 13.22 0.75 22.39
C PHE A 457 13.39 1.70 21.21
N ILE A 458 14.63 1.98 20.81
CA ILE A 458 14.97 2.99 19.80
C ILE A 458 15.55 2.30 18.56
N CYS A 459 14.88 2.52 17.43
CA CYS A 459 15.19 1.87 16.16
C CYS A 459 16.22 2.65 15.35
N ARG A 460 17.23 1.97 14.78
CA ARG A 460 18.12 2.53 13.75
C ARG A 460 17.49 2.53 12.35
N CYS A 461 16.62 1.56 12.08
CA CYS A 461 15.98 1.34 10.78
C CYS A 461 16.99 1.29 9.60
N GLY A 462 18.12 0.62 9.79
CA GLY A 462 19.26 0.71 8.87
C GLY A 462 19.85 2.12 8.88
N ILE A 463 19.96 2.75 7.70
CA ILE A 463 20.38 4.16 7.56
C ILE A 463 19.20 5.14 7.62
N ASN A 464 17.95 4.66 7.60
CA ASN A 464 16.78 5.55 7.51
C ASN A 464 16.60 6.44 8.74
N ILE A 465 17.00 5.98 9.93
CA ILE A 465 17.03 6.81 11.15
C ILE A 465 18.50 7.10 11.49
N ALA A 466 19.32 6.05 11.65
CA ALA A 466 20.70 6.22 12.09
C ALA A 466 21.63 6.94 11.09
N GLY A 467 21.23 7.13 9.83
CA GLY A 467 21.97 7.95 8.86
C GLY A 467 21.80 9.46 9.08
N TYR A 468 20.73 9.87 9.76
CA TYR A 468 20.36 11.29 9.91
C TYR A 468 20.27 11.74 11.37
N MET A 469 20.58 10.89 12.35
CA MET A 469 20.63 11.24 13.77
C MET A 469 21.49 10.28 14.60
N ASP A 470 21.97 10.74 15.76
CA ASP A 470 22.79 9.97 16.69
C ASP A 470 21.92 9.14 17.64
N VAL A 471 21.65 7.89 17.25
CA VAL A 471 20.83 6.94 18.02
C VAL A 471 21.45 6.58 19.39
N PRO A 472 22.75 6.30 19.53
CA PRO A 472 23.39 6.12 20.84
C PRO A 472 23.11 7.27 21.82
N THR A 473 23.22 8.53 21.35
CA THR A 473 22.89 9.69 22.17
C THR A 473 21.41 9.71 22.60
N LEU A 474 20.49 9.26 21.75
CA LEU A 474 19.06 9.13 22.11
C LEU A 474 18.84 8.07 23.20
N VAL A 475 19.56 6.95 23.14
CA VAL A 475 19.48 5.87 24.13
C VAL A 475 19.96 6.36 25.48
N ASP A 476 21.11 7.02 25.53
CA ASP A 476 21.64 7.57 26.78
C ASP A 476 20.75 8.66 27.36
N TYR A 477 20.19 9.53 26.51
CA TYR A 477 19.22 10.52 26.92
C TYR A 477 17.95 9.88 27.49
N ALA A 478 17.39 8.86 26.84
CA ALA A 478 16.17 8.18 27.29
C ALA A 478 16.34 7.56 28.69
N LYS A 479 17.54 7.10 29.06
CA LYS A 479 17.84 6.59 30.43
C LYS A 479 17.65 7.64 31.52
N THR A 480 17.80 8.93 31.17
CA THR A 480 17.68 10.03 32.13
C THR A 480 16.22 10.44 32.40
N LEU A 481 15.28 9.94 31.59
CA LEU A 481 13.87 10.32 31.68
C LEU A 481 13.20 9.66 32.90
N PRO A 482 12.24 10.37 33.55
CA PRO A 482 11.46 9.79 34.65
C PRO A 482 10.81 8.47 34.24
N ASN A 483 10.75 7.53 35.18
CA ASN A 483 10.09 6.22 35.03
C ASN A 483 10.71 5.25 34.00
N VAL A 484 11.74 5.64 33.26
CA VAL A 484 12.43 4.75 32.33
C VAL A 484 13.36 3.81 33.10
N VAL A 485 13.08 2.52 33.00
CA VAL A 485 13.87 1.47 33.70
C VAL A 485 14.76 0.68 32.74
N TYR A 486 14.48 0.75 31.43
CA TYR A 486 15.24 0.06 30.40
C TYR A 486 15.23 0.86 29.11
N THR A 487 16.39 0.89 28.45
CA THR A 487 16.55 1.46 27.12
C THR A 487 17.33 0.50 26.25
N MET A 488 16.91 0.32 25.00
CA MET A 488 17.62 -0.52 24.04
C MET A 488 17.77 0.19 22.71
N GLU A 489 18.97 0.12 22.15
CA GLU A 489 19.19 0.34 20.71
C GLU A 489 18.96 -0.95 19.94
N ASN A 490 18.25 -0.88 18.83
CA ASN A 490 18.08 -2.05 17.95
C ASN A 490 18.15 -1.67 16.46
N LYS A 491 18.65 -2.58 15.62
CA LYS A 491 18.72 -2.33 14.16
C LYS A 491 17.33 -2.20 13.52
N TYR A 492 16.40 -3.10 13.87
CA TYR A 492 15.02 -3.10 13.35
C TYR A 492 14.02 -3.53 14.44
N SER A 493 13.22 -2.59 14.97
CA SER A 493 12.28 -2.90 16.05
C SER A 493 11.18 -3.87 15.62
N CYS A 494 10.79 -3.84 14.35
CA CYS A 494 9.74 -4.72 13.79
C CYS A 494 10.19 -6.17 13.62
N SER A 495 11.49 -6.48 13.78
CA SER A 495 12.00 -7.84 13.63
C SER A 495 11.46 -8.77 14.72
N GLN A 496 11.28 -10.05 14.37
CA GLN A 496 10.84 -11.08 15.33
C GLN A 496 11.76 -11.14 16.56
N LEU A 497 13.08 -11.01 16.36
CA LEU A 497 14.06 -10.98 17.45
C LEU A 497 13.78 -9.86 18.46
N THR A 498 13.59 -8.63 17.99
CA THR A 498 13.34 -7.50 18.89
C THR A 498 12.00 -7.63 19.60
N GLN A 499 10.98 -8.18 18.94
CA GLN A 499 9.70 -8.47 19.59
C GLN A 499 9.85 -9.49 20.72
N ASP A 500 10.63 -10.54 20.52
CA ASP A 500 10.88 -11.54 21.57
C ASP A 500 11.67 -10.94 22.74
N ILE A 501 12.65 -10.06 22.47
CA ILE A 501 13.36 -9.29 23.51
C ILE A 501 12.40 -8.37 24.28
N ILE A 502 11.47 -7.69 23.61
CA ILE A 502 10.45 -6.86 24.28
C ILE A 502 9.65 -7.71 25.27
N LYS A 503 9.21 -8.91 24.86
CA LYS A 503 8.47 -9.84 25.73
C LYS A 503 9.29 -10.29 26.92
N GLU A 504 10.55 -10.70 26.70
CA GLU A 504 11.49 -11.09 27.75
C GLU A 504 11.69 -9.96 28.77
N LYS A 505 11.95 -8.73 28.31
CA LYS A 505 12.20 -7.59 29.20
C LYS A 505 10.95 -7.12 29.95
N ILE A 506 9.76 -7.29 29.36
CA ILE A 506 8.49 -7.06 30.08
C ILE A 506 8.39 -7.97 31.30
N GLU A 507 8.81 -9.23 31.18
CA GLU A 507 8.80 -10.19 32.29
C GLU A 507 9.96 -9.97 33.27
N GLU A 508 11.20 -9.92 32.78
CA GLU A 508 12.41 -9.80 33.59
C GLU A 508 12.44 -8.54 34.44
N LEU A 509 12.10 -7.40 33.84
CA LEU A 509 12.19 -6.08 34.49
C LEU A 509 10.85 -5.61 35.06
N ASN A 510 9.81 -6.45 34.98
CA ASN A 510 8.43 -6.12 35.36
C ASN A 510 8.00 -4.76 34.77
N LEU A 511 8.17 -4.62 33.45
CA LEU A 511 7.73 -3.41 32.74
C LEU A 511 6.20 -3.38 32.73
N ASN A 512 5.64 -2.20 32.99
CA ASN A 512 4.19 -1.99 32.91
C ASN A 512 3.82 -0.96 31.82
N ARG A 513 4.80 -0.40 31.11
CA ARG A 513 4.63 0.50 29.96
C ARG A 513 5.75 0.27 28.94
N VAL A 514 5.45 0.45 27.66
CA VAL A 514 6.43 0.32 26.57
C VAL A 514 6.36 1.50 25.61
N VAL A 515 7.52 2.03 25.23
CA VAL A 515 7.69 3.04 24.18
C VAL A 515 8.59 2.48 23.09
N VAL A 516 8.16 2.59 21.84
CA VAL A 516 9.00 2.31 20.66
C VAL A 516 9.18 3.60 19.87
N ALA A 517 10.44 4.04 19.72
CA ALA A 517 10.82 5.19 18.92
C ALA A 517 11.37 4.71 17.57
N ALA A 518 10.57 4.83 16.51
CA ALA A 518 10.86 4.27 15.20
C ALA A 518 10.13 5.02 14.06
N CYS A 519 9.32 4.30 13.28
CA CYS A 519 8.52 4.78 12.15
C CYS A 519 7.16 5.36 12.57
N THR A 520 6.18 5.35 11.66
CA THR A 520 4.82 5.83 11.96
C THR A 520 4.00 4.83 12.79
N PRO A 521 3.22 5.30 13.80
CA PRO A 521 2.23 4.47 14.48
C PRO A 521 1.21 3.86 13.52
N ARG A 522 0.91 4.51 12.39
CA ARG A 522 -0.14 4.09 11.45
C ARG A 522 0.11 2.70 10.85
N THR A 523 1.38 2.27 10.80
CA THR A 523 1.76 0.96 10.21
C THR A 523 2.08 -0.08 11.28
N HIS A 524 2.79 0.28 12.35
CA HIS A 524 3.39 -0.70 13.27
C HIS A 524 2.84 -0.68 14.69
N GLU A 525 2.00 0.29 15.08
CA GLU A 525 1.39 0.30 16.43
C GLU A 525 0.65 -1.00 16.75
N PRO A 526 -0.21 -1.56 15.87
CA PRO A 526 -0.88 -2.84 16.12
C PRO A 526 0.06 -4.03 16.35
N LEU A 527 1.20 -4.06 15.64
CA LEU A 527 2.21 -5.12 15.78
C LEU A 527 2.80 -5.16 17.20
N PHE A 528 3.17 -4.00 17.74
CA PHE A 528 3.75 -3.94 19.09
C PHE A 528 2.69 -4.07 20.17
N GLN A 529 1.46 -3.58 19.95
CA GLN A 529 0.33 -3.86 20.83
C GLN A 529 0.11 -5.38 20.99
N LYS A 530 0.08 -6.12 19.88
CA LYS A 530 0.02 -7.59 19.90
C LYS A 530 1.22 -8.21 20.62
N THR A 531 2.42 -7.70 20.34
CA THR A 531 3.66 -8.17 20.99
C THR A 531 3.61 -8.05 22.50
N ILE A 532 3.17 -6.91 23.05
CA ILE A 532 3.08 -6.73 24.51
C ILE A 532 1.91 -7.54 25.11
N ARG A 533 0.84 -7.75 24.35
CA ARG A 533 -0.30 -8.60 24.74
C ARG A 533 0.12 -10.06 24.89
N GLU A 534 0.98 -10.56 24.02
CA GLU A 534 1.60 -11.89 24.12
C GLU A 534 2.45 -12.05 25.41
N ALA A 535 2.97 -10.97 25.99
CA ALA A 535 3.68 -10.97 27.30
C ALA A 535 2.75 -10.70 28.50
N GLY A 536 1.44 -10.69 28.28
CA GLY A 536 0.42 -10.43 29.30
C GLY A 536 0.24 -8.94 29.65
N LEU A 537 0.84 -8.00 28.94
CA LEU A 537 0.61 -6.56 29.16
C LEU A 537 -0.56 -6.06 28.30
N ASN A 538 -1.35 -5.12 28.82
CA ASN A 538 -2.48 -4.55 28.08
C ASN A 538 -2.01 -3.73 26.86
N GLU A 539 -2.66 -3.89 25.70
CA GLU A 539 -2.28 -3.23 24.44
C GLU A 539 -2.16 -1.70 24.53
N TYR A 540 -2.94 -1.07 25.41
CA TYR A 540 -3.06 0.38 25.49
C TYR A 540 -2.10 1.02 26.50
N LEU A 541 -1.21 0.20 27.08
CA LEU A 541 -0.07 0.61 27.89
C LEU A 541 1.21 0.79 27.05
N PHE A 542 1.00 1.21 25.80
CA PHE A 542 1.99 1.36 24.76
C PHE A 542 1.88 2.74 24.12
N ASN A 543 3.03 3.31 23.74
CA ASN A 543 3.05 4.50 22.89
C ASN A 543 4.14 4.41 21.82
N PHE A 544 3.75 4.64 20.57
CA PHE A 544 4.68 4.75 19.45
C PHE A 544 5.15 6.20 19.25
N VAL A 545 6.44 6.39 19.02
CA VAL A 545 7.04 7.70 18.72
C VAL A 545 7.67 7.64 17.32
N SER A 546 7.18 8.46 16.40
CA SER A 546 7.74 8.57 15.04
C SER A 546 8.94 9.52 15.05
N ILE A 547 10.14 8.95 14.92
CA ILE A 547 11.41 9.66 14.73
C ILE A 547 11.98 9.43 13.32
N ARG A 548 11.20 8.81 12.42
CA ARG A 548 11.58 8.60 11.03
C ARG A 548 10.85 9.55 10.10
N GLU A 549 9.56 9.34 9.88
CA GLU A 549 8.75 10.17 8.97
C GLU A 549 8.62 11.61 9.48
N LEU A 550 8.53 11.80 10.79
CA LEU A 550 8.39 13.13 11.39
C LEU A 550 9.72 13.78 11.79
N ASP A 551 10.85 13.11 11.57
CA ASP A 551 12.16 13.60 11.99
C ASP A 551 13.28 13.24 11.00
N SER A 552 13.86 12.04 11.05
CA SER A 552 15.06 11.69 10.26
C SER A 552 14.94 12.01 8.76
N TRP A 553 13.81 11.69 8.14
CA TRP A 553 13.61 11.85 6.69
C TRP A 553 13.32 13.29 6.23
N VAL A 554 12.92 14.17 7.14
CA VAL A 554 12.57 15.57 6.82
C VAL A 554 13.61 16.59 7.30
N HIS A 555 14.66 16.10 8.00
CA HIS A 555 15.80 16.88 8.48
C HIS A 555 17.14 16.23 8.09
N MET A 556 17.21 15.66 6.89
CA MET A 556 18.36 14.88 6.41
C MET A 556 19.66 15.70 6.34
N ASN A 557 19.54 17.02 6.31
CA ASN A 557 20.65 17.96 6.15
C ASN A 557 21.19 18.51 7.48
N ASP A 558 20.61 18.16 8.63
CA ASP A 558 20.99 18.71 9.94
C ASP A 558 20.87 17.68 11.08
N ASN A 559 21.79 16.71 11.09
CA ASN A 559 21.80 15.61 12.06
C ASN A 559 21.77 16.05 13.54
N PRO A 560 22.50 17.11 13.97
CA PRO A 560 22.42 17.60 15.34
C PRO A 560 21.00 18.07 15.72
N LYS A 561 20.32 18.85 14.86
CA LYS A 561 18.96 19.30 15.15
C LYS A 561 17.92 18.19 15.05
N ALA A 562 18.10 17.24 14.14
CA ALA A 562 17.26 16.03 14.08
C ALA A 562 17.39 15.20 15.36
N THR A 563 18.61 15.02 15.87
CA THR A 563 18.85 14.32 17.15
C THR A 563 18.19 15.05 18.32
N ASP A 564 18.28 16.38 18.38
CA ASP A 564 17.64 17.19 19.43
C ASP A 564 16.11 17.09 19.38
N LYS A 565 15.53 17.18 18.19
CA LYS A 565 14.09 16.98 17.98
C LYS A 565 13.65 15.59 18.44
N ALA A 566 14.39 14.54 18.11
CA ALA A 566 14.06 13.18 18.50
C ALA A 566 14.06 12.99 20.03
N LYS A 567 14.97 13.65 20.77
CA LYS A 567 14.96 13.65 22.25
C LYS A 567 13.64 14.19 22.79
N ASP A 568 13.14 15.27 22.22
CA ASP A 568 11.87 15.87 22.64
C ASP A 568 10.69 14.96 22.34
N LEU A 569 10.65 14.37 21.14
CA LEU A 569 9.59 13.43 20.74
C LEU A 569 9.55 12.19 21.66
N ILE A 570 10.71 11.65 22.01
CA ILE A 570 10.83 10.52 22.96
C ILE A 570 10.35 10.95 24.35
N ARG A 571 10.78 12.12 24.85
CA ARG A 571 10.34 12.65 26.14
C ARG A 571 8.83 12.85 26.21
N MET A 572 8.23 13.41 25.15
CA MET A 572 6.77 13.55 25.01
C MET A 572 6.08 12.18 25.05
N GLY A 573 6.63 11.19 24.34
CA GLY A 573 6.07 9.83 24.32
C GLY A 573 6.13 9.10 25.67
N VAL A 574 7.24 9.23 26.39
CA VAL A 574 7.40 8.69 27.76
C VAL A 574 6.42 9.37 28.72
N ALA A 575 6.27 10.69 28.63
CA ALA A 575 5.31 11.43 29.47
C ALA A 575 3.86 11.00 29.21
N ARG A 576 3.49 10.73 27.95
CA ARG A 576 2.16 10.21 27.60
C ARG A 576 1.93 8.81 28.14
N VAL A 577 2.85 7.87 27.91
CA VAL A 577 2.70 6.45 28.30
C VAL A 577 2.58 6.30 29.81
N ALA A 578 3.29 7.14 30.57
CA ALA A 578 3.23 7.15 32.04
C ALA A 578 1.82 7.47 32.56
N ALA A 579 1.03 8.26 31.83
CA ALA A 579 -0.34 8.62 32.17
C ALA A 579 -1.42 7.68 31.57
N GLN A 580 -1.02 6.72 30.73
CA GLN A 580 -1.96 5.76 30.14
C GLN A 580 -2.50 4.77 31.18
N LYS A 581 -3.73 4.34 30.94
CA LYS A 581 -4.44 3.32 31.71
C LYS A 581 -4.69 2.10 30.82
N ALA A 582 -4.89 0.94 31.43
CA ALA A 582 -5.31 -0.25 30.71
C ALA A 582 -6.74 -0.03 30.16
N GLU A 583 -6.94 -0.36 28.89
CA GLU A 583 -8.24 -0.26 28.21
C GLU A 583 -8.56 -1.62 27.56
N LEU A 584 -9.84 -1.94 27.36
CA LEU A 584 -10.24 -3.19 26.70
C LEU A 584 -11.00 -2.90 25.43
N LYS A 585 -10.70 -3.66 24.37
CA LYS A 585 -11.45 -3.58 23.12
C LYS A 585 -12.94 -3.80 23.38
N ILE A 586 -13.76 -3.03 22.67
CA ILE A 586 -15.21 -3.08 22.79
C ILE A 586 -15.70 -4.12 21.78
N LYS A 587 -16.41 -5.13 22.28
CA LYS A 587 -17.01 -6.19 21.45
C LYS A 587 -18.37 -5.73 20.95
N GLY A 588 -18.62 -5.92 19.66
CA GLY A 588 -19.93 -5.69 19.03
C GLY A 588 -20.36 -6.89 18.21
N ASP A 589 -21.67 -7.15 18.18
CA ASP A 589 -22.25 -8.17 17.33
C ASP A 589 -22.25 -7.71 15.87
N VAL A 590 -22.16 -8.66 14.94
CA VAL A 590 -22.21 -8.40 13.50
C VAL A 590 -23.56 -8.85 12.94
N VAL A 591 -24.26 -7.93 12.28
CA VAL A 591 -25.43 -8.22 11.46
C VAL A 591 -25.00 -9.10 10.28
N PRO A 592 -25.57 -10.30 10.09
CA PRO A 592 -25.13 -11.28 9.10
C PRO A 592 -25.65 -10.96 7.68
N GLU A 593 -25.59 -9.69 7.29
CA GLU A 593 -26.02 -9.20 5.98
C GLU A 593 -24.98 -8.22 5.42
N ALA A 594 -24.84 -8.16 4.10
CA ALA A 594 -23.92 -7.24 3.42
C ALA A 594 -24.68 -6.30 2.47
N LEU A 595 -24.16 -5.08 2.30
CA LEU A 595 -24.57 -4.16 1.24
C LEU A 595 -23.51 -4.13 0.13
N VAL A 596 -23.94 -4.20 -1.12
CA VAL A 596 -23.12 -3.93 -2.30
C VAL A 596 -23.72 -2.75 -3.07
N VAL A 597 -22.93 -1.70 -3.28
CA VAL A 597 -23.35 -0.48 -3.99
C VAL A 597 -22.74 -0.50 -5.40
N GLY A 598 -23.57 -0.76 -6.41
CA GLY A 598 -23.17 -0.89 -7.82
C GLY A 598 -23.31 -2.33 -8.33
N GLY A 599 -24.12 -2.51 -9.37
CA GLY A 599 -24.46 -3.76 -10.04
C GLY A 599 -23.64 -4.05 -11.29
N GLY A 600 -22.45 -3.46 -11.41
CA GLY A 600 -21.45 -3.87 -12.39
C GLY A 600 -20.81 -5.22 -12.04
N ILE A 601 -19.95 -5.74 -12.93
CA ILE A 601 -19.38 -7.08 -12.78
C ILE A 601 -18.59 -7.30 -11.48
N ALA A 602 -17.92 -6.27 -10.97
CA ALA A 602 -17.19 -6.32 -9.70
C ALA A 602 -18.16 -6.51 -8.51
N GLY A 603 -19.21 -5.69 -8.44
CA GLY A 603 -20.23 -5.78 -7.39
C GLY A 603 -21.04 -7.07 -7.47
N MET A 604 -21.41 -7.50 -8.68
CA MET A 604 -22.06 -8.80 -8.90
C MET A 604 -21.18 -9.96 -8.42
N SER A 605 -19.88 -9.93 -8.72
CA SER A 605 -18.94 -10.96 -8.27
C SER A 605 -18.84 -10.98 -6.74
N ALA A 606 -18.70 -9.80 -6.10
CA ALA A 606 -18.65 -9.71 -4.65
C ALA A 606 -19.93 -10.25 -3.98
N ALA A 607 -21.10 -9.86 -4.49
CA ALA A 607 -22.40 -10.29 -3.98
C ALA A 607 -22.60 -11.82 -4.12
N LEU A 608 -22.19 -12.40 -5.26
CA LEU A 608 -22.26 -13.84 -5.47
C LEU A 608 -21.44 -14.61 -4.44
N GLU A 609 -20.20 -14.19 -4.20
CA GLU A 609 -19.33 -14.91 -3.27
C GLU A 609 -19.81 -14.82 -1.81
N ILE A 610 -20.31 -13.66 -1.38
CA ILE A 610 -20.90 -13.51 -0.04
C ILE A 610 -22.16 -14.36 0.10
N ALA A 611 -23.03 -14.34 -0.92
CA ALA A 611 -24.26 -15.13 -0.92
C ALA A 611 -24.00 -16.65 -0.95
N ASN A 612 -22.95 -17.09 -1.65
CA ASN A 612 -22.49 -18.48 -1.68
C ASN A 612 -22.06 -18.99 -0.30
N LYS A 613 -21.65 -18.09 0.61
CA LYS A 613 -21.35 -18.40 2.01
C LYS A 613 -22.58 -18.36 2.92
N GLY A 614 -23.76 -18.11 2.37
CA GLY A 614 -25.04 -18.17 3.08
C GLY A 614 -25.50 -16.84 3.68
N PHE A 615 -24.73 -15.76 3.52
CA PHE A 615 -25.11 -14.44 4.01
C PHE A 615 -26.06 -13.74 3.05
N LYS A 616 -26.97 -12.94 3.61
CA LYS A 616 -27.89 -12.13 2.82
C LYS A 616 -27.17 -10.91 2.26
N VAL A 617 -27.41 -10.62 0.97
CA VAL A 617 -26.77 -9.50 0.28
C VAL A 617 -27.83 -8.59 -0.31
N HIS A 618 -27.70 -7.31 0.00
CA HIS A 618 -28.46 -6.22 -0.60
C HIS A 618 -27.61 -5.57 -1.68
N LEU A 619 -28.00 -5.70 -2.95
CA LEU A 619 -27.33 -5.02 -4.05
C LEU A 619 -28.16 -3.82 -4.51
N VAL A 620 -27.59 -2.63 -4.44
CA VAL A 620 -28.22 -1.38 -4.88
C VAL A 620 -27.60 -0.97 -6.21
N GLU A 621 -28.44 -0.82 -7.24
CA GLU A 621 -28.07 -0.39 -8.59
C GLU A 621 -28.89 0.85 -8.97
N LYS A 622 -28.19 1.87 -9.46
CA LYS A 622 -28.76 3.14 -9.86
C LYS A 622 -29.59 3.01 -11.14
N ASP A 623 -29.16 2.14 -12.05
CA ASP A 623 -29.83 1.93 -13.33
C ASP A 623 -30.99 0.92 -13.22
N ASP A 624 -31.78 0.82 -14.29
CA ASP A 624 -32.91 -0.12 -14.41
C ASP A 624 -32.48 -1.57 -14.70
N LYS A 625 -31.17 -1.82 -14.80
CA LYS A 625 -30.57 -3.11 -15.10
C LYS A 625 -29.15 -3.23 -14.55
N LEU A 626 -28.72 -4.48 -14.34
CA LEU A 626 -27.36 -4.82 -13.92
C LEU A 626 -26.40 -4.89 -15.12
N GLY A 627 -25.10 -5.01 -14.83
CA GLY A 627 -24.03 -5.30 -15.79
C GLY A 627 -23.10 -4.11 -16.09
N GLY A 628 -23.51 -2.88 -15.77
CA GLY A 628 -22.71 -1.68 -15.99
C GLY A 628 -22.17 -1.59 -17.42
N GLN A 629 -20.88 -1.27 -17.57
CA GLN A 629 -20.20 -1.11 -18.86
C GLN A 629 -20.17 -2.38 -19.73
N LEU A 630 -20.35 -3.58 -19.17
CA LEU A 630 -20.41 -4.82 -19.98
C LEU A 630 -21.60 -4.82 -20.96
N ASN A 631 -22.65 -4.04 -20.67
CA ASN A 631 -23.75 -3.85 -21.61
C ASN A 631 -23.32 -3.20 -22.93
N LEU A 632 -22.26 -2.38 -22.89
CA LEU A 632 -21.80 -1.55 -24.01
C LEU A 632 -20.61 -2.19 -24.76
N ILE A 633 -19.75 -2.94 -24.08
CA ILE A 633 -18.58 -3.61 -24.66
C ILE A 633 -19.05 -4.77 -25.55
N TYR A 634 -18.50 -4.98 -26.77
CA TYR A 634 -18.89 -6.14 -27.61
C TYR A 634 -18.14 -7.44 -27.28
N LYS A 635 -16.81 -7.45 -27.43
CA LYS A 635 -15.97 -8.64 -27.16
C LYS A 635 -15.04 -8.36 -26.00
N ILE A 636 -15.03 -9.24 -25.02
CA ILE A 636 -14.15 -9.15 -23.84
C ILE A 636 -12.77 -9.69 -24.21
N ASN A 637 -11.72 -8.91 -23.89
CA ASN A 637 -10.31 -9.27 -23.99
C ASN A 637 -9.90 -9.95 -25.32
N PHE A 638 -8.74 -10.60 -25.36
CA PHE A 638 -8.21 -11.20 -26.58
C PHE A 638 -8.71 -12.62 -26.87
N ASP A 639 -9.36 -13.28 -25.90
CA ASP A 639 -10.11 -14.52 -26.12
C ASP A 639 -11.49 -14.27 -26.78
N ARG A 640 -11.89 -13.00 -26.93
CA ARG A 640 -13.08 -12.53 -27.66
C ARG A 640 -14.38 -13.16 -27.17
N ILE A 641 -14.49 -13.36 -25.86
CA ILE A 641 -15.72 -13.79 -25.25
C ILE A 641 -16.82 -12.77 -25.58
N ASP A 642 -17.99 -13.25 -26.03
CA ASP A 642 -19.12 -12.36 -26.26
C ASP A 642 -19.61 -11.81 -24.92
N SER A 643 -19.58 -10.48 -24.78
CA SER A 643 -19.89 -9.84 -23.49
C SER A 643 -21.34 -10.07 -23.07
N LYS A 644 -22.26 -10.16 -24.04
CA LYS A 644 -23.68 -10.35 -23.78
C LYS A 644 -23.94 -11.76 -23.32
N GLU A 645 -23.36 -12.76 -24.00
CA GLU A 645 -23.46 -14.16 -23.57
C GLU A 645 -22.85 -14.36 -22.17
N PHE A 646 -21.70 -13.75 -21.91
CA PHE A 646 -21.04 -13.77 -20.59
C PHE A 646 -21.92 -13.12 -19.51
N LEU A 647 -22.44 -11.92 -19.78
CA LEU A 647 -23.31 -11.20 -18.84
C LEU A 647 -24.61 -11.97 -18.60
N ASP A 648 -25.25 -12.51 -19.64
CA ASP A 648 -26.48 -13.31 -19.51
C ASP A 648 -26.25 -14.56 -18.65
N ALA A 649 -25.10 -15.23 -18.82
CA ALA A 649 -24.71 -16.36 -17.98
C ALA A 649 -24.53 -15.95 -16.50
N LYS A 650 -23.84 -14.85 -16.24
CA LYS A 650 -23.65 -14.32 -14.89
C LYS A 650 -24.96 -13.83 -14.27
N LEU A 651 -25.83 -13.18 -15.02
CA LEU A 651 -27.16 -12.77 -14.56
C LEU A 651 -28.05 -13.97 -14.22
N LYS A 652 -27.94 -15.07 -14.96
CA LYS A 652 -28.63 -16.32 -14.65
C LYS A 652 -28.14 -16.92 -13.33
N GLU A 653 -26.82 -16.97 -13.13
CA GLU A 653 -26.22 -17.38 -11.85
C GLU A 653 -26.73 -16.48 -10.71
N PHE A 654 -26.70 -15.17 -10.92
CA PHE A 654 -27.14 -14.15 -9.98
C PHE A 654 -28.62 -14.30 -9.57
N LYS A 655 -29.52 -14.47 -10.55
CA LYS A 655 -30.96 -14.66 -10.30
C LYS A 655 -31.30 -15.97 -9.60
N ASN A 656 -30.43 -16.98 -9.69
CA ASN A 656 -30.63 -18.25 -8.99
C ASN A 656 -30.24 -18.18 -7.51
N GLN A 657 -29.53 -17.14 -7.08
CA GLN A 657 -29.14 -16.94 -5.69
C GLN A 657 -30.26 -16.30 -4.87
N LYS A 658 -30.84 -17.08 -3.95
CA LYS A 658 -31.97 -16.65 -3.12
C LYS A 658 -31.59 -15.64 -2.04
N ASN A 659 -30.32 -15.59 -1.67
CA ASN A 659 -29.81 -14.70 -0.62
C ASN A 659 -29.49 -13.29 -1.14
N ILE A 660 -29.63 -13.04 -2.44
CA ILE A 660 -29.37 -11.73 -3.02
C ILE A 660 -30.69 -11.01 -3.29
N ILE A 661 -30.80 -9.78 -2.79
CA ILE A 661 -31.92 -8.87 -3.02
C ILE A 661 -31.40 -7.69 -3.81
N VAL A 662 -31.99 -7.45 -4.98
CA VAL A 662 -31.59 -6.37 -5.89
C VAL A 662 -32.58 -5.22 -5.81
N TYR A 663 -32.05 -4.01 -5.65
CA TYR A 663 -32.77 -2.75 -5.74
C TYR A 663 -32.29 -2.02 -6.99
N LEU A 664 -33.08 -2.09 -8.06
CA LEU A 664 -32.84 -1.33 -9.31
C LEU A 664 -33.40 0.08 -9.17
N ASN A 665 -32.98 1.01 -10.02
CA ASN A 665 -33.38 2.42 -9.96
C ASN A 665 -33.23 3.03 -8.56
N SER A 666 -32.24 2.57 -7.78
CA SER A 666 -32.13 2.86 -6.36
C SER A 666 -30.75 3.40 -6.02
N GLU A 667 -30.70 4.31 -5.05
CA GLU A 667 -29.44 4.88 -4.55
C GLU A 667 -29.40 4.85 -3.02
N VAL A 668 -28.20 4.77 -2.46
CA VAL A 668 -28.00 4.94 -1.02
C VAL A 668 -28.13 6.42 -0.69
N ASP A 669 -28.94 6.74 0.32
CA ASP A 669 -29.27 8.12 0.69
C ASP A 669 -28.82 8.51 2.12
N ASP A 670 -28.61 7.53 3.02
CA ASP A 670 -28.01 7.75 4.33
C ASP A 670 -27.31 6.48 4.83
N VAL A 671 -26.18 6.64 5.53
CA VAL A 671 -25.40 5.54 6.12
C VAL A 671 -24.98 5.93 7.54
N LYS A 672 -25.47 5.20 8.53
CA LYS A 672 -25.16 5.39 9.95
C LYS A 672 -24.63 4.12 10.58
N GLY A 673 -23.97 4.24 11.72
CA GLY A 673 -23.43 3.11 12.47
C GLY A 673 -21.96 2.82 12.22
N SER A 674 -21.57 1.58 12.45
CA SER A 674 -20.18 1.12 12.50
C SER A 674 -20.06 -0.30 11.92
N ILE A 675 -18.82 -0.77 11.74
CA ILE A 675 -18.57 -2.17 11.36
C ILE A 675 -19.41 -3.10 12.24
N GLY A 676 -20.12 -4.03 11.62
CA GLY A 676 -21.04 -4.94 12.30
C GLY A 676 -22.49 -4.45 12.39
N ASP A 677 -22.77 -3.14 12.40
CA ASP A 677 -24.14 -2.60 12.54
C ASP A 677 -24.29 -1.27 11.77
N PHE A 678 -24.41 -1.36 10.44
CA PHE A 678 -24.68 -0.22 9.57
C PHE A 678 -26.16 -0.11 9.22
N LYS A 679 -26.75 1.02 9.61
CA LYS A 679 -28.13 1.40 9.26
C LYS A 679 -28.12 2.20 7.97
N ILE A 680 -28.76 1.67 6.93
CA ILE A 680 -28.74 2.21 5.57
C ILE A 680 -30.14 2.64 5.17
N ARG A 681 -30.29 3.84 4.61
CA ARG A 681 -31.49 4.24 3.87
C ARG A 681 -31.22 4.14 2.37
N VAL A 682 -32.00 3.33 1.68
CA VAL A 682 -32.00 3.20 0.21
C VAL A 682 -33.24 3.87 -0.33
N LYS A 683 -33.08 4.76 -1.30
CA LYS A 683 -34.16 5.47 -1.95
C LYS A 683 -34.37 4.92 -3.36
N ASP A 684 -35.60 4.49 -3.65
CA ASP A 684 -36.04 4.16 -5.00
C ASP A 684 -36.35 5.46 -5.76
N ASN A 685 -35.62 5.73 -6.83
CA ASN A 685 -35.76 6.92 -7.64
C ASN A 685 -36.96 6.85 -8.62
N ALA A 686 -37.47 5.65 -8.92
CA ALA A 686 -38.62 5.46 -9.79
C ALA A 686 -39.94 5.59 -9.02
N GLU A 687 -40.02 4.97 -7.83
CA GLU A 687 -41.24 4.94 -7.00
C GLU A 687 -41.24 5.95 -5.84
N GLY A 688 -40.09 6.54 -5.51
CA GLY A 688 -39.94 7.47 -4.39
C GLY A 688 -40.05 6.80 -3.01
N LYS A 689 -39.87 5.48 -2.96
CA LYS A 689 -40.00 4.67 -1.75
C LYS A 689 -38.65 4.53 -1.04
N ASP A 690 -38.63 4.84 0.25
CA ASP A 690 -37.47 4.60 1.11
C ASP A 690 -37.51 3.21 1.73
N THR A 691 -36.38 2.50 1.69
CA THR A 691 -36.16 1.20 2.33
C THR A 691 -35.03 1.33 3.33
N ASN A 692 -35.30 0.98 4.60
CA ASN A 692 -34.27 0.94 5.63
C ASN A 692 -33.70 -0.47 5.73
N LEU A 693 -32.37 -0.59 5.70
CA LEU A 693 -31.62 -1.84 5.82
C LEU A 693 -30.70 -1.79 7.03
N ASN A 694 -30.33 -2.96 7.54
CA ASN A 694 -29.26 -3.09 8.52
C ASN A 694 -28.28 -4.14 8.02
N VAL A 695 -26.98 -3.82 7.97
CA VAL A 695 -25.94 -4.69 7.39
C VAL A 695 -24.67 -4.64 8.23
N GLY A 696 -23.89 -5.73 8.25
CA GLY A 696 -22.61 -5.79 8.96
C GLY A 696 -21.45 -5.20 8.17
N THR A 697 -21.50 -5.27 6.84
CA THR A 697 -20.43 -4.83 5.93
C THR A 697 -20.96 -4.16 4.66
N ILE A 698 -20.16 -3.28 4.06
CA ILE A 698 -20.49 -2.56 2.83
C ILE A 698 -19.38 -2.75 1.79
N ILE A 699 -19.73 -3.01 0.53
CA ILE A 699 -18.80 -3.03 -0.61
C ILE A 699 -19.23 -1.97 -1.62
N THR A 700 -18.32 -1.05 -1.93
CA THR A 700 -18.53 0.00 -2.93
C THR A 700 -17.95 -0.44 -4.28
N ALA A 701 -18.79 -0.56 -5.29
CA ALA A 701 -18.47 -1.03 -6.63
C ALA A 701 -19.19 -0.23 -7.73
N THR A 702 -19.28 1.09 -7.56
CA THR A 702 -20.05 2.01 -8.43
C THR A 702 -19.50 2.17 -9.84
N GLY A 703 -18.32 1.62 -10.12
CA GLY A 703 -17.69 1.69 -11.43
C GLY A 703 -17.18 3.08 -11.83
N ALA A 704 -16.98 3.24 -13.13
CA ALA A 704 -16.50 4.44 -13.82
C ALA A 704 -17.09 4.43 -15.24
N TYR A 705 -17.01 5.56 -15.96
CA TYR A 705 -17.59 5.70 -17.29
C TYR A 705 -16.63 6.33 -18.30
N GLU A 706 -16.90 6.09 -19.58
CA GLU A 706 -16.09 6.62 -20.68
C GLU A 706 -16.18 8.15 -20.73
N TYR A 707 -15.02 8.81 -20.78
CA TYR A 707 -14.93 10.25 -21.03
C TYR A 707 -15.41 10.58 -22.45
N LYS A 708 -16.35 11.52 -22.55
CA LYS A 708 -16.84 12.05 -23.82
C LYS A 708 -16.09 13.36 -24.17
N PRO A 709 -15.25 13.38 -25.21
CA PRO A 709 -14.33 14.47 -25.49
C PRO A 709 -15.02 15.58 -26.31
N GLU A 710 -16.10 16.16 -25.78
CA GLU A 710 -16.89 17.18 -26.46
C GLU A 710 -16.02 18.38 -26.91
N GLY A 711 -16.18 18.79 -28.16
CA GLY A 711 -15.40 19.88 -28.77
C GLY A 711 -13.97 19.51 -29.18
N TRP A 712 -13.54 18.26 -29.01
CA TRP A 712 -12.23 17.79 -29.46
C TRP A 712 -12.39 16.99 -30.74
N TYR A 713 -11.51 17.20 -31.72
CA TYR A 713 -11.47 16.39 -32.95
C TYR A 713 -12.80 16.33 -33.73
N HIS A 714 -13.69 17.32 -33.56
CA HIS A 714 -15.06 17.32 -34.08
C HIS A 714 -15.97 16.21 -33.53
N TYR A 715 -15.66 15.67 -32.35
CA TYR A 715 -16.57 14.79 -31.61
C TYR A 715 -17.86 15.54 -31.24
N GLY A 716 -19.01 14.88 -31.43
CA GLY A 716 -20.34 15.48 -31.28
C GLY A 716 -20.80 16.33 -32.48
N GLU A 717 -19.87 16.81 -33.30
CA GLU A 717 -20.15 17.62 -34.50
C GLU A 717 -20.21 16.79 -35.80
N ASN A 718 -19.39 15.74 -35.88
CA ASN A 718 -19.29 14.87 -37.06
C ASN A 718 -19.54 13.40 -36.71
N ASN A 719 -20.55 12.78 -37.35
CA ASN A 719 -20.95 11.38 -37.09
C ASN A 719 -19.88 10.32 -37.44
N ASN A 720 -18.83 10.69 -38.18
CA ASN A 720 -17.71 9.81 -38.49
C ASN A 720 -16.58 9.88 -37.45
N VAL A 721 -16.67 10.77 -36.46
CA VAL A 721 -15.79 10.83 -35.30
C VAL A 721 -16.52 10.15 -34.13
N MET A 722 -15.91 9.12 -33.56
CA MET A 722 -16.53 8.30 -32.51
C MET A 722 -15.51 7.86 -31.47
N THR A 723 -15.99 7.44 -30.32
CA THR A 723 -15.19 6.78 -29.28
C THR A 723 -14.98 5.30 -29.58
N GLN A 724 -14.07 4.66 -28.85
CA GLN A 724 -13.88 3.21 -28.95
C GLN A 724 -15.09 2.40 -28.50
N LEU A 725 -15.85 2.86 -27.50
CA LEU A 725 -17.05 2.16 -27.05
C LEU A 725 -18.17 2.21 -28.10
N GLU A 726 -18.35 3.36 -28.76
CA GLU A 726 -19.26 3.51 -29.90
C GLU A 726 -18.84 2.64 -31.09
N LEU A 727 -17.53 2.55 -31.37
CA LEU A 727 -17.03 1.59 -32.36
C LEU A 727 -17.37 0.15 -31.96
N SER A 728 -17.27 -0.20 -30.69
CA SER A 728 -17.63 -1.53 -30.17
C SER A 728 -19.08 -1.88 -30.50
N GLU A 729 -20.00 -0.95 -30.27
CA GLU A 729 -21.42 -1.11 -30.60
C GLU A 729 -21.64 -1.24 -32.13
N LYS A 730 -20.97 -0.43 -32.93
CA LYS A 730 -21.03 -0.52 -34.40
C LYS A 730 -20.53 -1.87 -34.92
N LEU A 731 -19.46 -2.40 -34.33
CA LEU A 731 -18.93 -3.72 -34.65
C LEU A 731 -19.92 -4.83 -34.26
N ARG A 732 -20.58 -4.71 -33.11
CA ARG A 732 -21.64 -5.64 -32.68
C ARG A 732 -22.78 -5.68 -33.69
N ASN A 733 -23.17 -4.54 -34.24
CA ASN A 733 -24.29 -4.40 -35.17
C ASN A 733 -23.92 -4.56 -36.65
N ASN A 734 -22.64 -4.82 -36.98
CA ASN A 734 -22.11 -4.89 -38.34
C ASN A 734 -22.35 -3.59 -39.16
N GLU A 735 -22.17 -2.42 -38.53
CA GLU A 735 -22.42 -1.11 -39.14
C GLU A 735 -21.22 -0.51 -39.88
N LEU A 736 -20.07 -1.20 -39.93
CA LEU A 736 -18.92 -0.79 -40.73
C LEU A 736 -19.00 -1.29 -42.17
N LYS A 737 -18.29 -0.61 -43.08
CA LYS A 737 -18.18 -1.03 -44.48
C LYS A 737 -16.75 -1.49 -44.77
N ASP A 738 -16.65 -2.57 -45.54
CA ASP A 738 -15.35 -3.04 -46.02
C ASP A 738 -14.73 -2.02 -46.98
N GLY A 739 -13.42 -1.81 -46.87
CA GLY A 739 -12.68 -0.80 -47.63
C GLY A 739 -12.61 0.59 -46.99
N GLU A 740 -13.22 0.81 -45.81
CA GLU A 740 -13.09 2.07 -45.07
C GLU A 740 -11.67 2.26 -44.48
N THR A 741 -11.24 3.52 -44.37
CA THR A 741 -10.04 3.92 -43.64
C THR A 741 -10.39 4.41 -42.24
N LEU A 742 -9.89 3.69 -41.22
CA LEU A 742 -10.09 3.99 -39.80
C LEU A 742 -8.80 4.51 -39.18
N VAL A 743 -8.86 5.67 -38.52
CA VAL A 743 -7.73 6.26 -37.79
C VAL A 743 -8.05 6.32 -36.30
N PHE A 744 -7.31 5.56 -35.49
CA PHE A 744 -7.39 5.61 -34.02
C PHE A 744 -6.45 6.69 -33.49
N ILE A 745 -6.95 7.56 -32.62
CA ILE A 745 -6.14 8.55 -31.90
C ILE A 745 -6.10 8.14 -30.42
N HIS A 746 -4.91 7.82 -29.92
CA HIS A 746 -4.71 7.44 -28.52
C HIS A 746 -4.60 8.65 -27.59
N CYS A 747 -4.86 8.42 -26.30
CA CYS A 747 -4.68 9.39 -25.22
C CYS A 747 -5.56 10.65 -25.35
N VAL A 748 -6.70 10.59 -26.05
CA VAL A 748 -7.61 11.73 -26.19
C VAL A 748 -8.25 12.02 -24.83
N GLY A 749 -7.87 13.13 -24.20
CA GLY A 749 -8.34 13.52 -22.87
C GLY A 749 -7.65 12.78 -21.71
N SER A 750 -6.63 11.96 -21.97
CA SER A 750 -5.84 11.24 -20.98
C SER A 750 -4.37 11.59 -21.14
N ARG A 751 -3.65 11.86 -20.05
CA ARG A 751 -2.27 12.40 -20.11
C ARG A 751 -2.23 13.71 -20.91
N GLN A 752 -3.30 14.50 -20.81
CA GLN A 752 -3.51 15.77 -21.51
C GLN A 752 -4.31 16.74 -20.62
N PRO A 753 -3.70 17.28 -19.55
CA PRO A 753 -4.38 18.19 -18.63
C PRO A 753 -4.66 19.58 -19.23
N GLU A 754 -3.92 19.97 -20.28
CA GLU A 754 -4.08 21.24 -20.98
C GLU A 754 -5.34 21.22 -21.87
N GLY A 755 -6.12 22.31 -21.87
CA GLY A 755 -7.35 22.42 -22.69
C GLY A 755 -8.68 22.27 -21.94
N GLY A 756 -8.64 22.13 -20.60
CA GLY A 756 -9.76 22.49 -19.72
C GLY A 756 -10.50 21.33 -19.03
N ASN A 757 -10.48 20.10 -19.55
CA ASN A 757 -11.24 18.96 -18.98
C ASN A 757 -10.54 17.58 -19.06
N GLY A 758 -9.29 17.52 -19.54
CA GLY A 758 -8.55 16.25 -19.62
C GLY A 758 -7.94 15.81 -18.29
N VAL A 759 -7.58 14.53 -18.18
CA VAL A 759 -6.99 13.95 -16.96
C VAL A 759 -5.48 13.73 -17.08
N THR A 760 -4.78 13.74 -15.94
CA THR A 760 -3.32 13.53 -15.87
C THR A 760 -2.92 12.05 -15.94
N TYR A 761 -3.83 11.13 -15.58
CA TYR A 761 -3.53 9.70 -15.50
C TYR A 761 -3.76 8.96 -16.83
N CYS A 762 -3.20 7.75 -16.90
CA CYS A 762 -3.47 6.77 -17.95
C CYS A 762 -4.62 5.84 -17.55
N SER A 763 -5.57 5.60 -18.45
CA SER A 763 -6.72 4.74 -18.18
C SER A 763 -6.47 3.23 -18.38
N LEU A 764 -5.25 2.83 -18.75
CA LEU A 764 -4.76 1.44 -18.88
C LEU A 764 -5.42 0.57 -19.97
N ILE A 765 -6.70 0.76 -20.27
CA ILE A 765 -7.49 -0.12 -21.13
C ILE A 765 -7.49 0.30 -22.60
N CYS A 766 -7.30 1.59 -22.88
CA CYS A 766 -7.54 2.18 -24.21
C CYS A 766 -6.65 1.58 -25.31
N CYS A 767 -5.39 1.27 -25.00
CA CYS A 767 -4.46 0.68 -25.97
C CYS A 767 -4.83 -0.76 -26.31
N SER A 768 -5.14 -1.57 -25.29
CA SER A 768 -5.56 -2.98 -25.45
C SER A 768 -6.84 -3.07 -26.29
N GLU A 769 -7.82 -2.24 -25.97
CA GLU A 769 -9.09 -2.16 -26.70
C GLU A 769 -8.90 -1.73 -28.16
N SER A 770 -7.99 -0.79 -28.42
CA SER A 770 -7.68 -0.33 -29.78
C SER A 770 -7.05 -1.45 -30.61
N ILE A 771 -6.11 -2.20 -30.05
CA ILE A 771 -5.48 -3.35 -30.73
C ILE A 771 -6.54 -4.43 -31.01
N ARG A 772 -7.41 -4.71 -30.04
CA ARG A 772 -8.50 -5.69 -30.18
C ARG A 772 -9.46 -5.29 -31.29
N HIS A 773 -9.93 -4.04 -31.32
CA HIS A 773 -10.79 -3.53 -32.39
C HIS A 773 -10.08 -3.54 -33.74
N ALA A 774 -8.81 -3.14 -33.82
CA ALA A 774 -8.05 -3.16 -35.07
C ALA A 774 -7.92 -4.59 -35.63
N LEU A 775 -7.56 -5.56 -34.80
CA LEU A 775 -7.48 -6.98 -35.21
C LEU A 775 -8.84 -7.52 -35.66
N TYR A 776 -9.91 -7.21 -34.93
CA TYR A 776 -11.27 -7.65 -35.30
C TYR A 776 -11.72 -7.04 -36.64
N VAL A 777 -11.46 -5.74 -36.85
CA VAL A 777 -11.77 -5.06 -38.12
C VAL A 777 -10.97 -5.69 -39.26
N ARG A 778 -9.66 -5.93 -39.11
CA ARG A 778 -8.84 -6.57 -40.16
C ARG A 778 -9.34 -7.95 -40.55
N GLU A 779 -9.85 -8.72 -39.58
CA GLU A 779 -10.36 -10.07 -39.82
C GLU A 779 -11.77 -10.06 -40.45
N THR A 780 -12.61 -9.08 -40.12
CA THR A 780 -14.01 -9.01 -40.59
C THR A 780 -14.17 -8.17 -41.86
N TYR A 781 -13.35 -7.14 -42.01
CA TYR A 781 -13.34 -6.15 -43.10
C TYR A 781 -11.92 -6.08 -43.71
N PRO A 782 -11.52 -7.11 -44.47
CA PRO A 782 -10.14 -7.32 -44.88
C PRO A 782 -9.59 -6.28 -45.87
N ASN A 783 -10.45 -5.48 -46.51
CA ASN A 783 -10.02 -4.40 -47.41
C ASN A 783 -9.89 -3.04 -46.69
N SER A 784 -10.31 -2.93 -45.44
CA SER A 784 -10.21 -1.69 -44.66
C SER A 784 -8.77 -1.36 -44.24
N SER A 785 -8.39 -0.10 -44.32
CA SER A 785 -7.08 0.39 -43.87
C SER A 785 -7.18 0.90 -42.44
N ILE A 786 -6.21 0.55 -41.59
CA ILE A 786 -6.21 0.94 -40.18
C ILE A 786 -4.91 1.65 -39.84
N TYR A 787 -5.04 2.82 -39.21
CA TYR A 787 -3.94 3.60 -38.64
C TYR A 787 -4.17 3.79 -37.15
N VAL A 788 -3.14 3.60 -36.34
CA VAL A 788 -3.17 3.82 -34.90
C VAL A 788 -2.10 4.86 -34.56
N LEU A 789 -2.56 6.05 -34.17
CA LEU A 789 -1.72 7.16 -33.73
C LEU A 789 -1.53 7.07 -32.22
N TYR A 790 -0.28 6.95 -31.75
CA TYR A 790 0.01 6.69 -30.33
C TYR A 790 1.27 7.41 -29.82
N ARG A 791 1.34 7.57 -28.48
CA ARG A 791 2.56 8.02 -27.77
C ARG A 791 3.36 6.84 -27.24
N ASP A 792 2.67 5.96 -26.52
CA ASP A 792 3.19 4.70 -25.97
C ASP A 792 2.12 3.61 -26.11
N ILE A 793 2.50 2.39 -26.50
CA ILE A 793 1.58 1.25 -26.45
C ILE A 793 1.69 0.56 -25.08
N ARG A 794 0.61 0.70 -24.30
CA ARG A 794 0.48 0.20 -22.93
C ARG A 794 -0.45 -1.00 -22.89
N VAL A 795 0.14 -2.19 -23.00
CA VAL A 795 -0.57 -3.47 -22.91
C VAL A 795 0.11 -4.41 -21.93
N GLY A 796 -0.66 -5.34 -21.37
CA GLY A 796 -0.21 -6.35 -20.42
C GLY A 796 0.71 -7.41 -21.03
N THR A 797 1.06 -8.43 -20.22
CA THR A 797 1.95 -9.54 -20.61
C THR A 797 1.40 -10.29 -21.82
N ASP A 798 0.22 -10.90 -21.68
CA ASP A 798 -0.36 -11.77 -22.70
C ASP A 798 -0.84 -10.98 -23.93
N GLU A 799 -1.17 -9.71 -23.73
CA GLU A 799 -1.63 -8.78 -24.75
C GLU A 799 -0.52 -8.37 -25.74
N GLU A 800 0.75 -8.47 -25.34
CA GLU A 800 1.89 -8.06 -26.18
C GLU A 800 2.00 -8.87 -27.47
N LEU A 801 1.68 -10.17 -27.42
CA LEU A 801 1.67 -11.03 -28.60
C LEU A 801 0.63 -10.57 -29.63
N PHE A 802 -0.52 -10.07 -29.18
CA PHE A 802 -1.53 -9.51 -30.05
C PHE A 802 -1.11 -8.18 -30.64
N TYR A 803 -0.33 -7.37 -29.90
CA TYR A 803 0.29 -6.19 -30.46
C TYR A 803 1.28 -6.54 -31.59
N TRP A 804 2.14 -7.55 -31.41
CA TRP A 804 3.02 -8.06 -32.48
C TRP A 804 2.22 -8.44 -33.73
N LYS A 805 1.17 -9.26 -33.56
CA LYS A 805 0.28 -9.67 -34.64
C LYS A 805 -0.37 -8.47 -35.35
N ALA A 806 -0.82 -7.47 -34.58
CA ALA A 806 -1.46 -6.29 -35.15
C ALA A 806 -0.49 -5.48 -36.03
N ARG A 807 0.78 -5.35 -35.63
CA ARG A 807 1.79 -4.58 -36.38
C ARG A 807 2.12 -5.14 -37.76
N GLU A 808 1.80 -6.41 -38.03
CA GLU A 808 2.01 -7.01 -39.35
C GLU A 808 1.11 -6.39 -40.43
N ASN A 809 -0.07 -5.90 -40.04
CA ASN A 809 -1.13 -5.50 -40.99
C ASN A 809 -1.89 -4.22 -40.59
N VAL A 810 -1.43 -3.51 -39.56
CA VAL A 810 -1.98 -2.24 -39.07
C VAL A 810 -0.85 -1.22 -38.98
N ASN A 811 -1.09 0.00 -39.46
CA ASN A 811 -0.09 1.06 -39.44
C ASN A 811 -0.05 1.73 -38.07
N TYR A 812 1.06 1.59 -37.34
CA TYR A 812 1.28 2.27 -36.07
C TYR A 812 2.18 3.48 -36.27
N ILE A 813 1.67 4.67 -36.02
CA ILE A 813 2.38 5.94 -36.18
C ILE A 813 2.55 6.59 -34.82
N ARG A 814 3.77 6.97 -34.49
CA ARG A 814 4.11 7.45 -33.15
C ARG A 814 4.25 8.96 -33.15
N PHE A 815 3.64 9.63 -32.18
CA PHE A 815 3.66 11.10 -32.06
C PHE A 815 4.11 11.57 -30.67
N ASN A 816 4.69 12.76 -30.64
CA ASN A 816 4.93 13.52 -29.41
C ASN A 816 3.90 14.67 -29.28
N ASP A 817 3.70 15.42 -30.36
CA ASP A 817 2.65 16.44 -30.46
C ASP A 817 1.31 15.82 -30.87
N TYR A 818 0.23 16.21 -30.20
CA TYR A 818 -1.09 15.67 -30.51
C TYR A 818 -1.49 15.95 -31.97
N PRO A 819 -2.08 14.96 -32.67
CA PRO A 819 -2.54 15.16 -34.04
C PRO A 819 -3.69 16.16 -34.10
N THR A 820 -3.98 16.68 -35.29
CA THR A 820 -5.16 17.50 -35.59
C THR A 820 -6.07 16.80 -36.60
N VAL A 821 -7.35 17.15 -36.60
CA VAL A 821 -8.35 16.60 -37.52
C VAL A 821 -9.08 17.76 -38.19
N ASP A 822 -8.97 17.84 -39.51
CA ASP A 822 -9.68 18.83 -40.33
C ASP A 822 -10.79 18.15 -41.14
N VAL A 823 -11.90 18.84 -41.35
CA VAL A 823 -13.01 18.36 -42.19
C VAL A 823 -12.98 19.06 -43.56
N ASN A 824 -12.63 18.32 -44.62
CA ASN A 824 -12.57 18.85 -45.98
C ASN A 824 -13.46 18.03 -46.93
N ASN A 825 -14.42 18.69 -47.60
CA ASN A 825 -15.35 18.04 -48.56
C ASN A 825 -16.06 16.79 -47.99
N GLY A 826 -16.33 16.75 -46.68
CA GLY A 826 -16.97 15.62 -46.01
C GLY A 826 -16.05 14.45 -45.65
N LYS A 827 -14.75 14.54 -45.94
CA LYS A 827 -13.72 13.60 -45.49
C LYS A 827 -12.90 14.16 -44.34
N LEU A 828 -12.43 13.29 -43.45
CA LEU A 828 -11.63 13.65 -42.27
C LEU A 828 -10.15 13.56 -42.64
N ASN A 829 -9.40 14.66 -42.54
CA ASN A 829 -7.96 14.66 -42.74
C ASN A 829 -7.27 14.70 -41.39
N VAL A 830 -6.57 13.61 -41.03
CA VAL A 830 -5.81 13.52 -39.79
C VAL A 830 -4.35 13.88 -40.06
N ILE A 831 -3.87 14.93 -39.40
CA ILE A 831 -2.50 15.43 -39.56
C ILE A 831 -1.68 15.05 -38.33
N VAL A 832 -0.54 14.38 -38.55
CA VAL A 832 0.32 13.88 -37.48
C VAL A 832 1.79 13.92 -37.90
N LYS A 833 2.68 14.29 -36.98
CA LYS A 833 4.12 14.19 -37.17
C LYS A 833 4.61 12.84 -36.68
N ASP A 834 5.10 11.99 -37.59
CA ASP A 834 5.69 10.70 -37.23
C ASP A 834 7.12 10.91 -36.71
N ILE A 835 7.36 10.52 -35.45
CA ILE A 835 8.70 10.65 -34.85
C ILE A 835 9.71 9.65 -35.44
N LEU A 836 9.25 8.52 -36.00
CA LEU A 836 10.17 7.53 -36.55
C LEU A 836 10.77 7.99 -37.88
N THR A 837 9.96 8.61 -38.74
CA THR A 837 10.41 9.14 -40.04
C THR A 837 10.75 10.62 -40.01
N GLN A 838 10.38 11.34 -38.94
CA GLN A 838 10.53 12.79 -38.79
C GLN A 838 9.78 13.60 -39.87
N THR A 839 8.65 13.09 -40.35
CA THR A 839 7.84 13.71 -41.41
C THR A 839 6.40 13.96 -40.97
N ASP A 840 5.80 15.06 -41.43
CA ASP A 840 4.37 15.30 -41.30
C ASP A 840 3.58 14.43 -42.29
N LEU A 841 2.59 13.70 -41.78
CA LEU A 841 1.71 12.83 -42.53
C LEU A 841 0.30 13.42 -42.52
N THR A 842 -0.39 13.34 -43.66
CA THR A 842 -1.83 13.63 -43.77
C THR A 842 -2.53 12.36 -44.21
N ILE A 843 -3.44 11.86 -43.36
CA ILE A 843 -4.17 10.61 -43.57
C ILE A 843 -5.63 10.97 -43.84
N GLU A 844 -6.13 10.63 -45.02
CA GLU A 844 -7.55 10.76 -45.34
C GLU A 844 -8.31 9.58 -44.69
N ALA A 845 -9.25 9.89 -43.81
CA ALA A 845 -9.98 8.92 -43.00
C ALA A 845 -11.48 8.98 -43.30
N ASP A 846 -12.10 7.80 -43.40
CA ASP A 846 -13.55 7.66 -43.41
C ASP A 846 -14.12 7.78 -41.99
N LYS A 847 -13.35 7.31 -41.00
CA LYS A 847 -13.70 7.32 -39.57
C LYS A 847 -12.50 7.64 -38.70
N VAL A 848 -12.72 8.47 -37.68
CA VAL A 848 -11.75 8.75 -36.62
C VAL A 848 -12.27 8.16 -35.32
N VAL A 849 -11.44 7.35 -34.66
CA VAL A 849 -11.78 6.62 -33.43
C VAL A 849 -10.95 7.16 -32.28
N LEU A 850 -11.59 7.84 -31.34
CA LEU A 850 -10.97 8.48 -30.19
C LEU A 850 -10.85 7.48 -29.04
N SER A 851 -9.64 7.33 -28.52
CA SER A 851 -9.35 6.44 -27.39
C SER A 851 -9.32 7.26 -26.11
N THR A 852 -10.46 7.33 -25.43
CA THR A 852 -10.67 8.18 -24.27
C THR A 852 -10.54 7.42 -22.94
N PRO A 853 -10.22 8.11 -21.83
CA PRO A 853 -10.08 7.46 -20.52
C PRO A 853 -11.43 7.10 -19.90
N LEU A 854 -11.40 6.22 -18.90
CA LEU A 854 -12.45 6.15 -17.89
C LEU A 854 -12.28 7.30 -16.89
N ILE A 855 -13.40 7.88 -16.47
CA ILE A 855 -13.51 8.87 -15.41
C ILE A 855 -14.50 8.38 -14.34
N PRO A 856 -14.28 8.70 -13.05
CA PRO A 856 -15.15 8.23 -11.98
C PRO A 856 -16.52 8.92 -12.07
N HIS A 857 -17.57 8.25 -11.57
CA HIS A 857 -18.83 8.93 -11.26
C HIS A 857 -18.61 10.01 -10.19
N ASP A 858 -19.58 10.91 -10.02
CA ASP A 858 -19.57 11.79 -8.84
C ASP A 858 -19.78 10.94 -7.58
N THR A 859 -18.66 10.65 -6.92
CA THR A 859 -18.58 9.84 -5.72
C THR A 859 -18.61 10.67 -4.44
N GLN A 860 -18.78 12.00 -4.52
CA GLN A 860 -18.68 12.88 -3.35
C GLN A 860 -19.70 12.53 -2.28
N LYS A 861 -20.99 12.60 -2.64
CA LYS A 861 -22.09 12.32 -1.71
C LYS A 861 -21.94 10.93 -1.09
N LEU A 862 -21.62 9.92 -1.91
CA LEU A 862 -21.43 8.56 -1.43
C LEU A 862 -20.24 8.46 -0.47
N GLY A 863 -19.09 9.01 -0.84
CA GLY A 863 -17.88 9.04 -0.02
C GLY A 863 -18.08 9.73 1.32
N GLU A 864 -18.84 10.82 1.36
CA GLU A 864 -19.24 11.51 2.60
C GLU A 864 -20.11 10.61 3.48
N MET A 865 -21.12 9.93 2.90
CA MET A 865 -22.01 9.00 3.63
C MET A 865 -21.25 7.82 4.25
N ILE A 866 -20.40 7.15 3.47
CA ILE A 866 -19.61 5.99 3.92
C ILE A 866 -18.31 6.39 4.63
N LYS A 867 -17.98 7.68 4.68
CA LYS A 867 -16.79 8.26 5.32
C LYS A 867 -15.50 7.70 4.72
N CYS A 868 -15.42 7.70 3.40
CA CYS A 868 -14.27 7.20 2.64
C CYS A 868 -13.68 8.30 1.76
N ALA A 869 -12.36 8.49 1.86
CA ALA A 869 -11.64 9.52 1.12
C ALA A 869 -11.61 9.24 -0.39
N ARG A 870 -11.40 10.32 -1.14
CA ARG A 870 -11.18 10.29 -2.59
C ARG A 870 -9.80 10.84 -2.91
N ASP A 871 -9.24 10.42 -4.04
CA ASP A 871 -8.03 11.04 -4.57
C ASP A 871 -8.33 12.33 -5.34
N GLN A 872 -7.28 13.00 -5.80
CA GLN A 872 -7.35 14.23 -6.58
C GLN A 872 -8.11 14.10 -7.91
N ASN A 873 -8.31 12.88 -8.41
CA ASN A 873 -9.01 12.57 -9.64
C ASN A 873 -10.48 12.17 -9.40
N GLY A 874 -10.94 12.14 -8.13
CA GLY A 874 -12.31 11.76 -7.75
C GLY A 874 -12.53 10.26 -7.58
N TYR A 875 -11.51 9.41 -7.71
CA TYR A 875 -11.63 7.98 -7.42
C TYR A 875 -11.56 7.72 -5.91
N PHE A 876 -12.19 6.64 -5.46
CA PHE A 876 -12.11 6.20 -4.07
C PHE A 876 -10.67 5.83 -3.69
N LEU A 877 -10.23 6.28 -2.51
CA LEU A 877 -8.90 6.01 -1.97
C LEU A 877 -8.92 4.78 -1.05
N GLU A 878 -8.10 3.80 -1.36
CA GLU A 878 -7.85 2.61 -0.58
C GLU A 878 -7.08 2.90 0.73
N ALA A 879 -7.13 1.97 1.69
CA ALA A 879 -6.42 2.08 2.96
C ALA A 879 -4.90 2.11 2.79
N HIS A 880 -4.37 1.29 1.87
CA HIS A 880 -2.96 1.27 1.50
C HIS A 880 -2.77 0.67 0.11
N ILE A 881 -2.14 1.42 -0.81
CA ILE A 881 -1.95 1.04 -2.23
C ILE A 881 -1.43 -0.39 -2.42
N LYS A 882 -0.45 -0.83 -1.62
CA LYS A 882 0.12 -2.19 -1.71
C LYS A 882 -0.53 -3.25 -0.84
N LEU A 883 -0.67 -3.01 0.46
CA LEU A 883 -1.07 -4.06 1.40
C LEU A 883 -2.58 -4.23 1.58
N ARG A 884 -3.37 -3.18 1.30
CA ARG A 884 -4.82 -3.14 1.52
C ARG A 884 -5.54 -2.48 0.34
N PRO A 885 -5.40 -3.02 -0.90
CA PRO A 885 -5.91 -2.40 -2.12
C PRO A 885 -7.43 -2.54 -2.31
N VAL A 886 -8.11 -3.29 -1.44
CA VAL A 886 -9.57 -3.52 -1.47
C VAL A 886 -10.29 -2.98 -0.23
N ASP A 887 -9.55 -2.43 0.74
CA ASP A 887 -10.12 -1.90 1.97
C ASP A 887 -10.19 -0.38 1.91
N PHE A 888 -11.18 0.20 2.59
CA PHE A 888 -11.08 1.58 3.03
C PHE A 888 -10.38 1.69 4.38
N ALA A 889 -9.94 2.90 4.73
CA ALA A 889 -9.46 3.20 6.08
C ALA A 889 -10.56 3.07 7.15
N THR A 890 -11.83 3.12 6.73
CA THR A 890 -13.01 2.88 7.56
C THR A 890 -13.32 1.40 7.58
N ASP A 891 -13.23 0.77 8.77
CA ASP A 891 -13.46 -0.66 8.93
C ASP A 891 -14.88 -1.08 8.54
N GLY A 892 -15.01 -2.28 7.97
CA GLY A 892 -16.28 -2.86 7.51
C GLY A 892 -16.75 -2.36 6.15
N ILE A 893 -15.98 -1.49 5.50
CA ILE A 893 -16.28 -0.92 4.19
C ILE A 893 -15.13 -1.23 3.24
N TYR A 894 -15.47 -1.77 2.07
CA TYR A 894 -14.52 -2.28 1.07
C TYR A 894 -14.80 -1.68 -0.31
N LEU A 895 -13.86 -1.80 -1.22
CA LEU A 895 -13.93 -1.22 -2.56
C LEU A 895 -13.56 -2.23 -3.65
N ALA A 896 -14.24 -2.17 -4.79
CA ALA A 896 -14.00 -3.07 -5.90
C ALA A 896 -14.31 -2.47 -7.27
N GLY A 897 -13.52 -2.84 -8.29
CA GLY A 897 -13.76 -2.50 -9.68
C GLY A 897 -13.25 -1.10 -10.05
N THR A 898 -13.85 -0.48 -11.05
CA THR A 898 -13.31 0.75 -11.65
C THR A 898 -13.58 2.01 -10.83
N CYS A 899 -14.40 1.98 -9.78
CA CYS A 899 -14.55 3.12 -8.85
C CYS A 899 -13.29 3.36 -7.99
N HIS A 900 -12.40 2.38 -7.91
CA HIS A 900 -11.06 2.50 -7.33
C HIS A 900 -10.06 3.19 -8.27
N GLY A 901 -10.24 3.00 -9.57
CA GLY A 901 -9.33 3.43 -10.63
C GLY A 901 -9.49 2.55 -11.89
N PRO A 902 -9.11 3.04 -13.08
CA PRO A 902 -9.25 2.28 -14.33
C PRO A 902 -8.54 0.92 -14.27
N LYS A 903 -9.20 -0.14 -14.74
CA LYS A 903 -8.67 -1.52 -14.78
C LYS A 903 -9.49 -2.41 -15.71
N GLY A 904 -8.92 -3.57 -16.06
CA GLY A 904 -9.58 -4.57 -16.90
C GLY A 904 -10.71 -5.34 -16.21
N ILE A 905 -11.45 -6.13 -16.99
CA ILE A 905 -12.61 -6.92 -16.52
C ILE A 905 -12.16 -8.04 -15.55
N GLY A 906 -11.12 -8.80 -15.89
CA GLY A 906 -10.57 -9.86 -15.03
C GLY A 906 -10.10 -9.32 -13.69
N ASP A 907 -9.31 -8.24 -13.70
CA ASP A 907 -8.88 -7.57 -12.47
C ASP A 907 -10.07 -7.04 -11.65
N SER A 908 -11.14 -6.56 -12.30
CA SER A 908 -12.37 -6.10 -11.60
C SER A 908 -13.14 -7.24 -10.93
N ILE A 909 -13.23 -8.41 -11.58
CA ILE A 909 -13.84 -9.62 -11.01
C ILE A 909 -13.01 -10.09 -9.82
N SER A 910 -11.69 -10.20 -10.00
CA SER A 910 -10.75 -10.59 -8.95
C SER A 910 -10.77 -9.64 -7.75
N GLN A 911 -10.83 -8.33 -7.98
CA GLN A 911 -10.94 -7.33 -6.91
C GLN A 911 -12.30 -7.43 -6.19
N GLY A 912 -13.40 -7.69 -6.91
CA GLY A 912 -14.71 -7.94 -6.31
C GLY A 912 -14.72 -9.16 -5.38
N ARG A 913 -14.07 -10.26 -5.80
CA ARG A 913 -13.86 -11.44 -4.95
C ARG A 913 -12.95 -11.15 -3.75
N GLY A 914 -11.90 -10.34 -3.95
CA GLY A 914 -11.02 -9.88 -2.86
C GLY A 914 -11.76 -9.06 -1.80
N ALA A 915 -12.60 -8.11 -2.23
CA ALA A 915 -13.46 -7.35 -1.32
C ALA A 915 -14.44 -8.26 -0.56
N ALA A 916 -15.01 -9.28 -1.23
CA ALA A 916 -15.83 -10.28 -0.57
C ALA A 916 -15.06 -11.10 0.47
N ALA A 917 -13.79 -11.48 0.21
CA ALA A 917 -12.95 -12.18 1.19
C ALA A 917 -12.85 -11.39 2.49
N HIS A 918 -12.60 -10.09 2.39
CA HIS A 918 -12.43 -9.25 3.56
C HIS A 918 -13.76 -8.97 4.25
N ALA A 919 -14.85 -8.74 3.50
CA ALA A 919 -16.19 -8.58 4.06
C ALA A 919 -16.68 -9.85 4.79
N LEU A 920 -16.27 -11.03 4.35
CA LEU A 920 -16.63 -12.29 4.98
C LEU A 920 -15.98 -12.49 6.36
N ILE A 921 -14.84 -11.85 6.67
CA ILE A 921 -14.17 -11.99 7.97
C ILE A 921 -15.10 -11.59 9.14
N PRO A 922 -15.65 -10.35 9.20
CA PRO A 922 -16.58 -9.98 10.26
C PRO A 922 -17.91 -10.75 10.17
N LEU A 923 -18.41 -11.04 8.96
CA LEU A 923 -19.68 -11.77 8.80
C LEU A 923 -19.61 -13.22 9.33
N ILE A 924 -18.50 -13.92 9.09
CA ILE A 924 -18.28 -15.30 9.56
C ILE A 924 -17.99 -15.32 11.06
N SER A 925 -17.16 -14.39 11.55
CA SER A 925 -16.83 -14.33 12.98
C SER A 925 -18.05 -13.96 13.84
N GLY A 926 -18.99 -13.17 13.31
CA GLY A 926 -20.19 -12.74 14.03
C GLY A 926 -19.94 -11.70 15.13
N GLU A 927 -18.68 -11.36 15.40
CA GLU A 927 -18.23 -10.42 16.42
C GLU A 927 -17.12 -9.54 15.84
N VAL A 928 -17.16 -8.24 16.14
CA VAL A 928 -16.10 -7.29 15.82
C VAL A 928 -15.54 -6.67 17.09
N GLN A 929 -14.28 -6.29 17.05
CA GLN A 929 -13.60 -5.63 18.15
C GLN A 929 -13.21 -4.22 17.74
N ASN A 930 -13.87 -3.23 18.34
CA ASN A 930 -13.52 -1.83 18.17
C ASN A 930 -12.44 -1.42 19.19
N GLU A 931 -11.53 -0.58 18.72
CA GLU A 931 -10.55 0.09 19.59
C GLU A 931 -11.30 0.92 20.66
N PRO A 932 -10.83 0.96 21.93
CA PRO A 932 -11.46 1.67 23.04
C PRO A 932 -11.23 3.18 22.96
N LEU A 933 -11.22 3.76 21.77
CA LEU A 933 -11.07 5.20 21.54
C LEU A 933 -12.44 5.86 21.67
N VAL A 934 -13.06 5.78 22.84
CA VAL A 934 -14.45 6.22 23.06
C VAL A 934 -14.54 7.31 24.12
N SER A 935 -15.64 8.06 24.08
CA SER A 935 -15.98 9.04 25.10
C SER A 935 -16.56 8.34 26.33
N ASN A 936 -16.10 8.77 27.51
CA ASN A 936 -16.62 8.35 28.81
C ASN A 936 -17.05 9.59 29.58
N VAL A 937 -18.27 9.56 30.12
CA VAL A 937 -18.85 10.65 30.91
C VAL A 937 -18.68 10.33 32.39
N ASP A 938 -18.14 11.28 33.16
CA ASP A 938 -18.16 11.26 34.61
C ASP A 938 -19.51 11.84 35.11
N PRO A 939 -20.41 11.02 35.66
CA PRO A 939 -21.71 11.48 36.14
C PRO A 939 -21.61 12.52 37.25
N ALA A 940 -20.52 12.54 38.02
CA ALA A 940 -20.34 13.48 39.13
C ALA A 940 -20.00 14.90 38.66
N LEU A 941 -19.49 15.05 37.43
CA LEU A 941 -19.16 16.34 36.82
C LEU A 941 -20.20 16.78 35.79
N CYS A 942 -21.00 15.86 35.27
CA CYS A 942 -21.95 16.16 34.21
C CYS A 942 -23.08 17.09 34.71
N ILE A 943 -23.32 18.18 33.96
CA ILE A 943 -24.38 19.16 34.25
C ILE A 943 -25.56 19.07 33.28
N ALA A 944 -25.66 17.98 32.51
CA ALA A 944 -26.72 17.73 31.51
C ALA A 944 -27.01 18.89 30.54
N CYS A 945 -25.98 19.66 30.16
CA CYS A 945 -26.14 20.84 29.30
C CYS A 945 -26.42 20.53 27.81
N GLN A 946 -26.44 19.25 27.41
CA GLN A 946 -26.65 18.75 26.03
C GLN A 946 -25.61 19.18 24.99
N LYS A 947 -24.59 19.97 25.36
CA LYS A 947 -23.59 20.43 24.38
C LYS A 947 -22.82 19.29 23.69
N CYS A 948 -22.61 18.18 24.41
CA CYS A 948 -21.99 16.98 23.85
C CYS A 948 -22.86 16.27 22.81
N GLU A 949 -24.19 16.34 22.97
CA GLU A 949 -25.17 15.75 22.05
C GLU A 949 -25.22 16.56 20.75
N GLU A 950 -25.23 17.90 20.87
CA GLU A 950 -25.23 18.83 19.73
C GLU A 950 -24.05 18.61 18.77
N VAL A 951 -22.84 18.39 19.31
CA VAL A 951 -21.62 18.20 18.49
C VAL A 951 -21.39 16.75 18.06
N CYS A 952 -22.25 15.80 18.47
CA CYS A 952 -22.03 14.39 18.16
C CYS A 952 -22.66 13.99 16.81
N ASN A 953 -21.84 13.98 15.77
CA ASN A 953 -22.26 13.56 14.42
C ASN A 953 -22.69 12.07 14.29
N PHE A 954 -22.53 11.28 15.36
CA PHE A 954 -22.83 9.85 15.36
C PHE A 954 -24.01 9.48 16.27
N GLY A 955 -24.60 10.46 16.98
CA GLY A 955 -25.61 10.18 18.01
C GLY A 955 -25.12 9.22 19.10
N ALA A 956 -23.79 9.21 19.33
CA ALA A 956 -23.16 8.30 20.26
C ALA A 956 -23.24 8.76 21.71
N ILE A 957 -23.56 10.03 21.97
CA ILE A 957 -23.66 10.58 23.33
C ILE A 957 -24.86 11.52 23.41
N GLY A 958 -25.64 11.43 24.49
CA GLY A 958 -26.84 12.24 24.70
C GLY A 958 -27.33 12.19 26.14
N VAL A 959 -28.22 13.12 26.54
CA VAL A 959 -28.81 13.10 27.88
C VAL A 959 -29.87 12.00 27.98
N ASN A 960 -29.75 11.14 28.98
CA ASN A 960 -30.77 10.15 29.28
C ASN A 960 -31.85 10.78 30.19
N PHE A 961 -33.03 11.05 29.62
CA PHE A 961 -34.16 11.67 30.34
C PHE A 961 -35.03 10.66 31.10
N ASP A 962 -34.84 9.36 30.88
CA ASP A 962 -35.63 8.31 31.52
C ASP A 962 -35.06 7.86 32.88
N ASN A 963 -33.83 8.31 33.21
CA ASN A 963 -33.16 8.02 34.48
C ASN A 963 -33.46 9.08 35.56
N ASP A 964 -33.50 8.65 36.83
CA ASP A 964 -33.67 9.55 37.99
C ASP A 964 -32.55 10.61 38.12
N ILE A 965 -31.39 10.37 37.49
CA ILE A 965 -30.25 11.29 37.42
C ILE A 965 -30.07 11.69 35.96
N LEU A 966 -30.31 12.97 35.67
CA LEU A 966 -30.08 13.55 34.34
C LEU A 966 -28.58 13.70 34.10
N VAL A 967 -28.00 12.78 33.35
CA VAL A 967 -26.61 12.81 32.89
C VAL A 967 -26.53 12.40 31.43
N SER A 968 -25.47 12.83 30.76
CA SER A 968 -25.15 12.33 29.43
C SER A 968 -24.55 10.93 29.51
N GLU A 969 -24.97 10.05 28.61
CA GLU A 969 -24.46 8.68 28.47
C GLU A 969 -23.87 8.49 27.08
N SER A 970 -22.75 7.76 27.01
CA SER A 970 -22.03 7.49 25.77
C SER A 970 -22.21 6.03 25.38
N ASN A 971 -22.67 5.77 24.15
CA ASN A 971 -22.70 4.46 23.53
C ASN A 971 -21.33 4.18 22.87
N PRO A 972 -20.52 3.26 23.43
CA PRO A 972 -19.18 2.98 22.95
C PRO A 972 -19.14 2.32 21.56
N LEU A 973 -20.22 1.65 21.12
CA LEU A 973 -20.28 1.03 19.79
C LEU A 973 -20.54 2.05 18.66
N LEU A 974 -21.20 3.16 18.98
CA LEU A 974 -21.44 4.27 18.06
C LEU A 974 -20.32 5.31 18.09
N CYS A 975 -19.61 5.43 19.22
CA CYS A 975 -18.56 6.43 19.37
C CYS A 975 -17.33 6.09 18.50
N LYS A 976 -16.98 7.00 17.60
CA LYS A 976 -15.82 6.87 16.69
C LYS A 976 -14.54 7.51 17.22
N GLY A 977 -14.58 8.09 18.42
CA GLY A 977 -13.37 8.62 19.07
C GLY A 977 -12.87 9.98 18.58
N CYS A 978 -13.72 10.77 17.91
CA CYS A 978 -13.30 12.09 17.39
C CYS A 978 -12.89 13.05 18.52
N GLY A 979 -13.51 12.94 19.69
CA GLY A 979 -13.22 13.77 20.85
C GLY A 979 -13.91 15.14 20.90
N ASP A 980 -14.82 15.43 19.97
CA ASP A 980 -15.51 16.74 19.95
C ASP A 980 -16.33 16.99 21.20
N CYS A 981 -17.11 15.99 21.62
CA CYS A 981 -17.90 16.08 22.85
C CYS A 981 -17.05 16.38 24.09
N SER A 982 -15.81 15.85 24.14
CA SER A 982 -14.85 16.14 25.21
C SER A 982 -14.34 17.57 25.13
N ALA A 983 -14.00 18.06 23.93
CA ALA A 983 -13.55 19.44 23.73
C ALA A 983 -14.66 20.49 23.97
N ALA A 984 -15.91 20.13 23.69
CA ALA A 984 -17.08 20.99 23.85
C ALA A 984 -17.64 20.98 25.29
N CYS A 985 -17.25 20.02 26.13
CA CYS A 985 -17.79 19.87 27.48
C CYS A 985 -17.35 21.02 28.39
N PRO A 986 -18.25 21.91 28.84
CA PRO A 986 -17.86 23.04 29.69
C PRO A 986 -17.49 22.62 31.11
N ALA A 987 -18.00 21.47 31.58
CA ALA A 987 -17.74 20.95 32.92
C ALA A 987 -16.48 20.07 33.00
N GLY A 988 -15.84 19.75 31.87
CA GLY A 988 -14.74 18.78 31.83
C GLY A 988 -15.17 17.35 32.22
N ALA A 989 -16.46 17.05 32.14
CA ALA A 989 -17.03 15.76 32.55
C ALA A 989 -16.74 14.62 31.56
N ILE A 990 -16.29 14.93 30.35
CA ILE A 990 -16.13 13.93 29.27
C ILE A 990 -14.64 13.72 29.00
N THR A 991 -14.21 12.47 29.12
CA THR A 991 -12.85 12.03 28.81
C THR A 991 -12.83 11.11 27.60
N MET A 992 -11.75 11.16 26.82
CA MET A 992 -11.52 10.23 25.71
C MET A 992 -10.55 9.15 26.15
N SER A 993 -10.96 7.88 26.12
CA SER A 993 -10.06 6.76 26.41
C SER A 993 -8.88 6.73 25.43
N HIS A 994 -7.69 6.42 25.96
CA HIS A 994 -6.40 6.42 25.24
C HIS A 994 -5.94 7.77 24.58
N PHE A 995 -6.76 8.82 24.65
CA PHE A 995 -6.44 10.20 24.24
C PHE A 995 -6.98 11.21 25.26
N ALA A 996 -6.86 10.87 26.55
CA ALA A 996 -7.40 11.67 27.64
C ALA A 996 -6.58 12.96 27.86
N ASP A 997 -7.20 13.98 28.46
CA ASP A 997 -6.54 15.27 28.74
C ASP A 997 -5.26 15.08 29.56
N ASN A 998 -5.29 14.19 30.56
CA ASN A 998 -4.15 13.88 31.41
C ASN A 998 -3.00 13.15 30.67
N GLN A 999 -3.20 12.73 29.42
CA GLN A 999 -2.16 12.18 28.54
C GLN A 999 -1.62 13.24 27.58
N ILE A 1000 -2.46 14.17 27.11
CA ILE A 1000 -2.08 15.24 26.18
C ILE A 1000 -1.37 16.40 26.88
N TYR A 1001 -1.83 16.82 28.06
CA TYR A 1001 -1.20 17.91 28.82
C TYR A 1001 0.29 17.66 29.13
N PRO A 1002 0.72 16.46 29.57
CA PRO A 1002 2.13 16.14 29.70
C PRO A 1002 2.92 16.30 28.39
N MET A 1003 2.36 15.91 27.24
CA MET A 1003 3.02 16.08 25.95
C MET A 1003 3.22 17.56 25.60
N ILE A 1004 2.20 18.40 25.81
CA ILE A 1004 2.27 19.86 25.58
C ILE A 1004 3.42 20.47 26.40
N ARG A 1005 3.47 20.13 27.68
CA ARG A 1005 4.50 20.59 28.61
C ARG A 1005 5.89 20.13 28.19
N GLU A 1006 6.04 18.85 27.83
CA GLU A 1006 7.35 18.31 27.44
C GLU A 1006 7.79 18.80 26.05
N ALA A 1007 6.87 19.19 25.16
CA ALA A 1007 7.22 19.74 23.85
C ALA A 1007 8.02 21.07 23.91
N VAL A 1008 7.96 21.78 25.04
CA VAL A 1008 8.56 23.11 25.22
C VAL A 1008 9.64 23.17 26.32
N ARG A 1009 9.96 22.04 26.96
CA ARG A 1009 11.02 21.90 27.99
C ARG A 1009 12.36 21.46 27.37
N GLY A 1010 13.49 21.81 28.01
CA GLY A 1010 14.84 21.36 27.62
C GLY A 1010 15.87 22.50 27.49
N GLU A 1011 17.15 22.14 27.48
CA GLU A 1011 18.24 23.01 26.98
C GLU A 1011 18.40 22.72 25.48
N PHE A 1012 18.22 23.75 24.64
CA PHE A 1012 17.92 23.57 23.22
C PHE A 1012 19.16 23.73 22.34
N VAL A 1013 19.34 22.79 21.41
CA VAL A 1013 20.30 22.96 20.29
C VAL A 1013 19.58 23.56 19.08
N ASP A 1014 18.26 23.37 18.95
CA ASP A 1014 17.46 24.05 17.94
C ASP A 1014 17.19 25.54 18.29
N GLU A 1015 17.23 26.40 17.29
CA GLU A 1015 16.93 27.82 17.44
C GLU A 1015 15.42 28.00 17.71
N ARG A 1016 15.05 28.91 18.61
CA ARG A 1016 13.68 29.44 18.71
C ARG A 1016 13.23 29.88 17.29
N PRO A 1017 11.95 29.68 16.93
CA PRO A 1017 10.80 29.42 17.79
C PRO A 1017 10.48 27.94 18.08
N ARG A 1018 9.82 27.67 19.20
CA ARG A 1018 9.21 26.36 19.50
C ARG A 1018 7.73 26.38 19.19
N ILE A 1019 7.30 25.44 18.33
CA ILE A 1019 5.92 25.35 17.87
C ILE A 1019 5.31 24.03 18.31
N VAL A 1020 4.24 24.08 19.10
CA VAL A 1020 3.43 22.89 19.43
C VAL A 1020 2.45 22.68 18.28
N ALA A 1021 2.47 21.50 17.66
CA ALA A 1021 1.65 21.21 16.48
C ALA A 1021 0.63 20.10 16.79
N PHE A 1022 -0.66 20.38 16.80
CA PHE A 1022 -1.71 19.37 16.94
C PHE A 1022 -2.14 18.88 15.55
N LEU A 1023 -1.97 17.59 15.28
CA LEU A 1023 -2.24 17.01 13.97
C LEU A 1023 -3.34 15.93 14.07
N CYS A 1024 -4.37 16.09 13.25
CA CYS A 1024 -5.38 15.07 12.99
C CYS A 1024 -4.74 13.80 12.43
N ASN A 1025 -5.02 12.65 13.06
CA ASN A 1025 -4.49 11.33 12.72
C ASN A 1025 -4.69 10.96 11.24
N TRP A 1026 -5.85 11.30 10.69
CA TRP A 1026 -6.29 10.83 9.37
C TRP A 1026 -5.72 11.63 8.21
N CYS A 1027 -5.59 12.94 8.37
CA CYS A 1027 -5.25 13.85 7.26
C CYS A 1027 -3.90 14.52 7.50
N SER A 1028 -3.77 15.44 8.47
CA SER A 1028 -2.54 16.23 8.62
C SER A 1028 -1.36 15.45 9.22
N TYR A 1029 -1.59 14.49 10.13
CA TYR A 1029 -0.54 13.57 10.59
C TYR A 1029 -0.13 12.61 9.47
N ALA A 1030 -1.10 12.09 8.72
CA ALA A 1030 -0.83 11.29 7.53
C ALA A 1030 -0.12 12.09 6.43
N GLY A 1031 -0.43 13.37 6.25
CA GLY A 1031 0.25 14.29 5.35
C GLY A 1031 1.67 14.58 5.82
N ALA A 1032 1.90 14.67 7.13
CA ALA A 1032 3.24 14.74 7.72
C ALA A 1032 4.02 13.43 7.51
N ASP A 1033 3.37 12.26 7.61
CA ASP A 1033 3.97 10.98 7.24
C ASP A 1033 4.34 10.95 5.76
N THR A 1034 3.41 11.35 4.86
CA THR A 1034 3.64 11.46 3.42
C THR A 1034 4.75 12.45 3.09
N CYS A 1035 4.87 13.55 3.85
CA CYS A 1035 5.98 14.50 3.77
C CYS A 1035 7.32 13.81 4.04
N GLY A 1036 7.40 13.01 5.10
CA GLY A 1036 8.57 12.18 5.41
C GLY A 1036 8.85 11.10 4.37
N VAL A 1037 7.84 10.34 3.94
CA VAL A 1037 7.96 9.31 2.90
C VAL A 1037 8.47 9.94 1.59
N SER A 1038 7.98 11.12 1.24
CA SER A 1038 8.36 11.89 0.04
C SER A 1038 9.60 12.79 0.23
N ARG A 1039 10.25 12.74 1.40
CA ARG A 1039 11.49 13.47 1.71
C ARG A 1039 11.40 15.00 1.62
N PHE A 1040 10.21 15.59 1.71
CA PHE A 1040 10.08 17.04 1.70
C PHE A 1040 10.64 17.63 3.01
N GLN A 1041 11.69 18.45 2.90
CA GLN A 1041 12.33 19.06 4.07
C GLN A 1041 11.48 20.18 4.66
N TYR A 1042 11.51 20.37 5.97
CA TYR A 1042 10.91 21.52 6.66
C TYR A 1042 11.69 21.82 7.95
N PRO A 1043 11.51 22.98 8.62
CA PRO A 1043 12.30 23.30 9.82
C PRO A 1043 12.03 22.38 11.02
N THR A 1044 13.04 22.09 11.84
CA THR A 1044 12.94 21.23 13.04
C THR A 1044 12.06 21.79 14.16
N ASN A 1045 11.58 23.03 14.04
CA ASN A 1045 10.92 23.82 15.08
C ASN A 1045 9.58 23.28 15.62
N ILE A 1046 8.90 22.38 14.90
CA ILE A 1046 7.60 21.84 15.31
C ILE A 1046 7.73 20.61 16.21
N ARG A 1047 6.81 20.45 17.17
CA ARG A 1047 6.64 19.26 18.01
C ARG A 1047 5.23 18.69 17.83
N PRO A 1048 5.06 17.68 16.96
CA PRO A 1048 3.75 17.10 16.65
C PRO A 1048 3.15 16.35 17.84
N ILE A 1049 1.87 16.63 18.12
CA ILE A 1049 0.99 15.90 19.03
C ILE A 1049 -0.14 15.32 18.19
N ARG A 1050 -0.21 13.99 18.15
CA ARG A 1050 -1.26 13.25 17.42
C ARG A 1050 -2.57 13.32 18.20
N VAL A 1051 -3.63 13.75 17.53
CA VAL A 1051 -5.02 13.66 18.02
C VAL A 1051 -5.85 12.95 16.95
N MET A 1052 -6.91 12.24 17.35
CA MET A 1052 -7.74 11.52 16.36
C MET A 1052 -8.42 12.48 15.38
N CYS A 1053 -8.93 13.60 15.87
CA CYS A 1053 -9.53 14.68 15.09
C CYS A 1053 -9.07 16.04 15.60
N THR A 1054 -9.10 17.07 14.77
CA THR A 1054 -9.03 18.46 15.25
C THR A 1054 -10.16 18.82 16.20
N GLY A 1055 -11.31 18.16 16.05
CA GLY A 1055 -12.46 18.23 16.96
C GLY A 1055 -12.06 18.01 18.43
N ARG A 1056 -11.04 17.17 18.68
CA ARG A 1056 -10.52 16.88 20.02
C ARG A 1056 -9.87 18.05 20.74
N ILE A 1057 -9.47 19.14 20.06
CA ILE A 1057 -8.55 20.16 20.60
C ILE A 1057 -9.31 21.30 21.32
N PRO A 1058 -9.54 21.24 22.64
CA PRO A 1058 -10.17 22.36 23.35
C PRO A 1058 -9.27 23.60 23.33
N LYS A 1059 -9.88 24.77 23.54
CA LYS A 1059 -9.15 26.05 23.71
C LYS A 1059 -8.07 25.97 24.79
N SER A 1060 -8.31 25.16 25.85
CA SER A 1060 -7.38 24.96 26.95
C SER A 1060 -6.04 24.32 26.54
N PHE A 1061 -6.00 23.49 25.49
CA PHE A 1061 -4.74 22.91 24.99
C PHE A 1061 -3.86 23.99 24.36
N ILE A 1062 -4.44 24.85 23.54
CA ILE A 1062 -3.74 25.96 22.89
C ILE A 1062 -3.23 26.95 23.93
N LEU A 1063 -4.07 27.33 24.90
CA LEU A 1063 -3.69 28.22 25.98
C LEU A 1063 -2.59 27.61 26.88
N GLN A 1064 -2.67 26.30 27.17
CA GLN A 1064 -1.63 25.61 27.93
C GLN A 1064 -0.29 25.61 27.18
N ALA A 1065 -0.29 25.42 25.86
CA ALA A 1065 0.94 25.45 25.07
C ALA A 1065 1.66 26.81 25.19
N PHE A 1066 0.92 27.92 25.09
CA PHE A 1066 1.49 29.25 25.32
C PHE A 1066 1.93 29.46 26.78
N LEU A 1067 1.17 28.97 27.75
CA LEU A 1067 1.51 29.07 29.18
C LEU A 1067 2.82 28.34 29.52
N GLU A 1068 3.06 27.19 28.89
CA GLU A 1068 4.28 26.39 29.06
C GLU A 1068 5.47 26.96 28.25
N GLY A 1069 5.24 27.95 27.37
CA GLY A 1069 6.28 28.71 26.70
C GLY A 1069 6.48 28.43 25.21
N ALA A 1070 5.47 27.90 24.52
CA ALA A 1070 5.45 27.83 23.05
C ALA A 1070 5.47 29.24 22.43
N ASP A 1071 6.24 29.42 21.35
CA ASP A 1071 6.26 30.68 20.59
C ASP A 1071 5.15 30.75 19.53
N GLY A 1072 4.65 29.58 19.13
CA GLY A 1072 3.52 29.41 18.21
C GLY A 1072 2.80 28.09 18.44
N VAL A 1073 1.54 28.03 18.02
CA VAL A 1073 0.73 26.81 18.02
C VAL A 1073 0.16 26.59 16.63
N PHE A 1074 0.39 25.40 16.10
CA PHE A 1074 -0.09 24.98 14.79
C PHE A 1074 -1.17 23.90 14.95
N VAL A 1075 -2.26 24.01 14.20
CA VAL A 1075 -3.30 22.98 14.12
C VAL A 1075 -3.47 22.57 12.67
N GLY A 1076 -3.27 21.28 12.38
CA GLY A 1076 -3.51 20.71 11.07
C GLY A 1076 -4.73 19.81 11.09
N GLY A 1077 -5.71 20.03 10.20
CA GLY A 1077 -6.92 19.21 10.06
C GLY A 1077 -7.14 18.69 8.64
N CYS A 1078 -8.23 17.93 8.48
CA CYS A 1078 -8.74 17.53 7.16
C CYS A 1078 -9.35 18.74 6.44
N HIS A 1079 -9.32 18.73 5.09
CA HIS A 1079 -10.07 19.70 4.29
C HIS A 1079 -11.53 19.77 4.70
N ILE A 1080 -12.08 20.98 4.64
CA ILE A 1080 -13.50 21.25 4.92
C ILE A 1080 -14.34 20.42 3.93
N GLY A 1081 -15.26 19.61 4.46
CA GLY A 1081 -16.02 18.60 3.68
C GLY A 1081 -15.41 17.19 3.72
N ASP A 1082 -14.10 17.06 3.92
CA ASP A 1082 -13.38 15.77 3.90
C ASP A 1082 -13.09 15.21 5.31
N CYS A 1083 -13.78 15.69 6.35
CA CYS A 1083 -13.51 15.24 7.70
C CYS A 1083 -13.93 13.78 7.89
N HIS A 1084 -12.99 12.93 8.34
CA HIS A 1084 -13.27 11.54 8.73
C HIS A 1084 -14.29 11.42 9.88
N TYR A 1085 -14.55 12.53 10.58
CA TYR A 1085 -15.53 12.63 11.66
C TYR A 1085 -16.67 13.61 11.38
N ILE A 1086 -16.95 13.87 10.09
CA ILE A 1086 -18.05 14.69 9.57
C ILE A 1086 -17.82 16.19 9.83
N GLU A 1087 -18.06 16.69 11.05
CA GLU A 1087 -18.01 18.13 11.31
C GLU A 1087 -16.85 18.58 12.22
N GLY A 1088 -16.01 17.67 12.72
CA GLY A 1088 -15.01 18.03 13.73
C GLY A 1088 -13.90 19.00 13.27
N ASN A 1089 -13.77 19.26 11.97
CA ASN A 1089 -12.94 20.36 11.46
C ASN A 1089 -13.69 21.70 11.45
N TYR A 1090 -15.00 21.71 11.21
CA TYR A 1090 -15.84 22.90 11.36
C TYR A 1090 -15.90 23.35 12.83
N ASP A 1091 -16.07 22.41 13.77
CA ASP A 1091 -16.05 22.70 15.20
C ASP A 1091 -14.70 23.30 15.66
N MET A 1092 -13.60 22.81 15.07
CA MET A 1092 -12.28 23.38 15.29
C MET A 1092 -12.15 24.78 14.70
N LEU A 1093 -12.66 25.01 13.48
CA LEU A 1093 -12.63 26.31 12.82
C LEU A 1093 -13.37 27.37 13.65
N GLN A 1094 -14.54 27.01 14.18
CA GLN A 1094 -15.28 27.87 15.10
C GLN A 1094 -14.44 28.22 16.33
N ARG A 1095 -13.90 27.21 17.03
CA ARG A 1095 -13.03 27.42 18.21
C ARG A 1095 -11.78 28.23 17.89
N TYR A 1096 -11.21 28.06 16.70
CA TYR A 1096 -10.05 28.80 16.23
C TYR A 1096 -10.35 30.30 16.13
N ASN A 1097 -11.46 30.67 15.48
CA ASN A 1097 -11.89 32.06 15.36
C ASN A 1097 -12.15 32.69 16.73
N GLU A 1098 -12.91 31.99 17.59
CA GLU A 1098 -13.21 32.47 18.96
C GLU A 1098 -11.95 32.65 19.81
N LEU A 1099 -10.93 31.80 19.64
CA LEU A 1099 -9.70 31.87 20.43
C LEU A 1099 -8.75 32.96 19.94
N LYS A 1100 -8.76 33.33 18.65
CA LYS A 1100 -7.94 34.44 18.15
C LYS A 1100 -8.27 35.75 18.87
N ASP A 1101 -9.56 36.06 19.03
CA ASP A 1101 -10.02 37.25 19.76
C ASP A 1101 -9.56 37.22 21.24
N ILE A 1102 -9.61 36.04 21.86
CA ILE A 1102 -9.15 35.86 23.24
C ILE A 1102 -7.63 36.08 23.34
N LEU A 1103 -6.83 35.55 22.41
CA LEU A 1103 -5.37 35.71 22.41
C LEU A 1103 -4.96 37.18 22.33
N GLU A 1104 -5.60 37.95 21.44
CA GLU A 1104 -5.36 39.40 21.34
C GLU A 1104 -5.70 40.11 22.66
N SER A 1105 -6.83 39.77 23.29
CA SER A 1105 -7.26 40.38 24.55
C SER A 1105 -6.29 40.12 25.72
N VAL A 1106 -5.56 39.00 25.71
CA VAL A 1106 -4.53 38.66 26.71
C VAL A 1106 -3.11 39.09 26.29
N GLY A 1107 -2.97 39.82 25.18
CA GLY A 1107 -1.71 40.38 24.71
C GLY A 1107 -0.77 39.36 24.06
N ILE A 1108 -1.32 38.30 23.46
CA ILE A 1108 -0.60 37.36 22.59
C ILE A 1108 -1.01 37.68 21.15
N ASN A 1109 -0.04 37.92 20.27
CA ASN A 1109 -0.34 38.16 18.85
C ASN A 1109 -1.04 36.91 18.26
N SER A 1110 -2.24 37.08 17.71
CA SER A 1110 -3.07 36.02 17.14
C SER A 1110 -2.40 35.27 15.98
N ASP A 1111 -1.43 35.89 15.30
CA ASP A 1111 -0.65 35.27 14.22
C ASP A 1111 0.28 34.17 14.74
N ARG A 1112 0.42 34.04 16.06
CA ARG A 1112 1.10 32.90 16.69
C ARG A 1112 0.26 31.63 16.74
N TYR A 1113 -0.98 31.69 16.29
CA TYR A 1113 -1.90 30.57 16.25
C TYR A 1113 -2.42 30.36 14.83
N ARG A 1114 -2.04 29.24 14.20
CA ARG A 1114 -2.36 28.94 12.79
C ARG A 1114 -3.15 27.64 12.68
N LEU A 1115 -4.20 27.66 11.86
CA LEU A 1115 -5.02 26.52 11.48
C LEU A 1115 -4.87 26.28 9.97
N GLU A 1116 -4.54 25.06 9.58
CA GLU A 1116 -4.35 24.65 8.18
C GLU A 1116 -5.09 23.35 7.88
N TRP A 1117 -5.52 23.23 6.62
CA TRP A 1117 -6.17 22.04 6.09
C TRP A 1117 -5.25 21.31 5.14
N ILE A 1118 -4.98 20.05 5.46
CA ILE A 1118 -3.96 19.22 4.81
C ILE A 1118 -4.49 17.80 4.72
N SER A 1119 -4.67 17.29 3.51
CA SER A 1119 -5.02 15.89 3.21
C SER A 1119 -3.85 14.94 3.46
N ALA A 1120 -4.15 13.66 3.63
CA ALA A 1120 -3.16 12.60 3.81
C ALA A 1120 -2.12 12.53 2.67
N SER A 1121 -2.50 12.89 1.44
CA SER A 1121 -1.62 12.88 0.27
C SER A 1121 -0.79 14.17 0.10
N GLU A 1122 -1.06 15.22 0.86
CA GLU A 1122 -0.51 16.55 0.64
C GLU A 1122 0.80 16.81 1.41
N GLY A 1123 1.77 15.90 1.31
CA GLY A 1123 3.06 16.03 2.00
C GLY A 1123 3.83 17.30 1.62
N LYS A 1124 3.79 17.71 0.35
CA LYS A 1124 4.45 18.93 -0.15
C LYS A 1124 3.85 20.18 0.49
N ARG A 1125 2.51 20.25 0.53
CA ARG A 1125 1.77 21.34 1.19
C ARG A 1125 2.14 21.40 2.66
N PHE A 1126 2.21 20.26 3.36
CA PHE A 1126 2.60 20.21 4.76
C PHE A 1126 3.96 20.86 5.01
N SER A 1127 4.99 20.49 4.23
CA SER A 1127 6.32 21.09 4.31
C SER A 1127 6.28 22.62 4.08
N GLN A 1128 5.54 23.08 3.06
CA GLN A 1128 5.42 24.49 2.71
C GLN A 1128 4.78 25.30 3.85
N VAL A 1129 3.60 24.89 4.34
CA VAL A 1129 2.87 25.65 5.37
C VAL A 1129 3.61 25.66 6.71
N VAL A 1130 4.30 24.58 7.07
CA VAL A 1130 5.16 24.55 8.26
C VAL A 1130 6.32 25.53 8.13
N THR A 1131 6.98 25.54 6.97
CA THR A 1131 8.12 26.45 6.69
C THR A 1131 7.68 27.91 6.76
N GLU A 1132 6.57 28.25 6.10
CA GLU A 1132 5.98 29.58 6.16
C GLU A 1132 5.67 30.01 7.59
N PHE A 1133 5.04 29.13 8.37
CA PHE A 1133 4.66 29.44 9.74
C PHE A 1133 5.88 29.64 10.64
N VAL A 1134 6.92 28.80 10.50
CA VAL A 1134 8.16 28.97 11.25
C VAL A 1134 8.81 30.33 10.95
N ASN A 1135 8.87 30.73 9.68
CA ASN A 1135 9.42 32.03 9.29
C ASN A 1135 8.61 33.19 9.87
N GLN A 1136 7.28 33.11 9.83
CA GLN A 1136 6.39 34.09 10.46
C GLN A 1136 6.66 34.24 11.96
N ILE A 1137 6.80 33.12 12.70
CA ILE A 1137 7.08 33.19 14.14
C ILE A 1137 8.49 33.73 14.41
N LYS A 1138 9.48 33.44 13.56
CA LYS A 1138 10.82 34.03 13.66
C LYS A 1138 10.78 35.56 13.57
N GLU A 1139 9.98 36.11 12.64
CA GLU A 1139 9.80 37.56 12.50
C GLU A 1139 9.14 38.20 13.73
N LEU A 1140 8.17 37.50 14.34
CA LEU A 1140 7.50 37.97 15.56
C LEU A 1140 8.39 37.88 16.81
N GLY A 1141 9.51 37.15 16.77
CA GLY A 1141 10.40 36.89 17.89
C GLY A 1141 9.81 35.96 18.95
N SER A 1142 10.61 35.62 19.96
CA SER A 1142 10.17 34.73 21.05
C SER A 1142 9.17 35.38 21.99
N LEU A 1143 8.23 34.60 22.52
CA LEU A 1143 7.30 35.08 23.53
C LEU A 1143 8.05 35.21 24.88
N PRO A 1144 8.03 36.37 25.57
CA PRO A 1144 8.75 36.54 26.83
C PRO A 1144 8.23 35.55 27.88
N LYS A 1145 9.13 34.90 28.63
CA LYS A 1145 8.71 34.06 29.76
C LYS A 1145 7.93 34.93 30.74
N THR A 1146 6.84 34.41 31.28
CA THR A 1146 5.89 35.13 32.16
C THR A 1146 6.55 35.86 33.35
N GLY A 1147 7.76 35.46 33.77
CA GLY A 1147 8.58 36.17 34.77
C GLY A 1147 9.19 37.51 34.32
N ASP A 1148 9.53 37.67 33.03
CA ASP A 1148 10.22 38.87 32.53
C ASP A 1148 9.31 40.11 32.46
N LYS A 1149 7.98 39.89 32.38
CA LYS A 1149 6.99 40.97 32.41
C LYS A 1149 6.79 41.55 33.82
N ILE A 1150 7.12 40.80 34.87
CA ILE A 1150 7.00 41.26 36.27
C ILE A 1150 8.21 42.14 36.63
N GLU A 1151 9.44 41.69 36.32
CA GLU A 1151 10.64 42.49 36.59
C GLU A 1151 10.67 43.82 35.82
N LYS A 1152 10.19 43.86 34.57
CA LYS A 1152 10.11 45.12 33.81
C LYS A 1152 9.05 46.08 34.36
N LYS A 1153 7.96 45.59 34.96
CA LYS A 1153 6.95 46.42 35.63
C LYS A 1153 7.41 46.89 37.01
N GLU A 1154 8.19 46.09 37.73
CA GLU A 1154 8.77 46.49 39.02
C GLU A 1154 9.91 47.50 38.85
N LYS A 1155 10.80 47.31 37.87
CA LYS A 1155 11.82 48.32 37.52
C LYS A 1155 11.24 49.62 36.97
N ALA A 1156 10.08 49.57 36.30
CA ALA A 1156 9.36 50.77 35.88
C ALA A 1156 8.60 51.46 37.03
N LYS A 1157 8.35 50.76 38.15
CA LYS A 1157 7.75 51.33 39.37
C LYS A 1157 8.79 51.86 40.37
N GLU A 1158 10.01 51.33 40.36
CA GLU A 1158 11.13 51.86 41.16
C GLU A 1158 11.81 53.09 40.51
N GLY A 1159 11.49 53.38 39.25
CA GLY A 1159 11.97 54.55 38.50
C GLY A 1159 10.92 55.65 38.25
N ALA A 1160 9.78 55.65 38.96
CA ALA A 1160 8.70 56.64 38.84
C ALA A 1160 8.48 57.41 40.14
#